data_AF-A0A932XX14-F1
#
_entry.id   AF-A0A932XX14-F1
#
_cell.length_a   1.000
_cell.length_b   1.000
_cell.length_c   1.000
_cell.angle_alpha   90.00
_cell.angle_beta   90.00
_cell.angle_gamma   90.00
#
_symmetry.space_group_name_H-M   'P 1'
#
loop_
_entity.id
_entity.type
_entity.pdbx_description
1 polymer ?
#
loop_
_entity_poly.entity_id
_entity_poly.type
_entity_poly.pdbx_seq_one_letter_code
_entity_poly.pdbx_strand_id
1 'polypeptide(L)'
;MNTEELASVFHLPAVSVETPNIAWAGSKKGEPPSNLPLEGSVDASELTILGETDFRTFRHKFGMKQRDRRLHMYSIGKTGTGKSTLLLNMIVDDIEKGRGVAVVDPHGQLVHDVLQRIPNYRVNDIVYFNPADRDFPIGFNLFENVDPDLRNVVASGIVGVFKKIFGESWGPRLEYILRNAVLALLYYPDTTLLGVNRMLTDPAYEHRILRKVTDPVIRDFFENEYDKYDPKFRREAIASIQNKIGQFLSSATIRNIVGQPRSSINIRDIMDSGKILLLDLSIGKIGEDNAQLLGSMLITKIQLAAMSRADVAEADRRDFYLYVDEFQNFATESFAVILSEARKYHLNLMLTNQYIAQMPEEVAKAVFGNVGTVVSFRVGSSDAAGLAKEFEPVFESHDLVNLDNYHIYAKMAIDGVTRPAFSAKTLVPPPIVEEGANVEKVIRVSRERYAKPRDFVEQKIQDWADDVQVRQAQEWRKSVQEREAQVTGQSAGTGPAPSTSQPAFQDSRVQAQVPEPDVGQGSAPAPRPQQMQQGTGQPRRPAGSRLRSQASEARGSQARPNPPQHRQSPSRTQPSRGRGPVSPSAPSRGGERRSPRPPSQPPAAQPPRRPEQGSGVVLPPRPQPTQLVSEDDIASLRAGEEQRGGEVRDHSNDTEPLTPLDETT
;
A
#
# COMPACT_ATOMS: atom_id res chain seq x y z
N MET A 1 13.83 30.47 61.25
CA MET A 1 13.27 29.85 60.04
C MET A 1 12.62 30.92 59.18
N ASN A 2 13.45 31.57 58.36
CA ASN A 2 13.02 32.40 57.25
C ASN A 2 12.66 31.52 56.03
N THR A 3 12.29 32.14 54.91
CA THR A 3 11.87 31.42 53.69
C THR A 3 12.99 30.60 53.04
N GLU A 4 14.25 31.02 53.17
CA GLU A 4 15.42 30.31 52.62
C GLU A 4 15.79 29.09 53.48
N GLU A 5 15.72 29.23 54.82
CA GLU A 5 15.86 28.13 55.77
C GLU A 5 14.75 27.08 55.59
N LEU A 6 13.53 27.50 55.22
CA LEU A 6 12.44 26.58 54.91
C LEU A 6 12.68 25.82 53.59
N ALA A 7 13.10 26.54 52.54
CA ALA A 7 13.37 25.97 51.22
C ALA A 7 14.60 25.04 51.17
N SER A 8 15.55 25.20 52.11
CA SER A 8 16.74 24.34 52.23
C SER A 8 16.51 23.08 53.08
N VAL A 9 15.46 23.03 53.91
CA VAL A 9 15.03 21.80 54.61
C VAL A 9 14.10 20.94 53.76
N PHE A 10 13.29 21.53 52.88
CA PHE A 10 12.52 20.77 51.88
C PHE A 10 12.49 21.47 50.51
N HIS A 11 13.24 20.90 49.57
CA HIS A 11 13.14 21.18 48.13
C HIS A 11 12.60 19.97 47.36
N LEU A 12 11.87 20.22 46.27
CA LEU A 12 11.60 19.18 45.27
C LEU A 12 12.91 18.84 44.53
N PRO A 13 13.15 17.58 44.10
CA PRO A 13 14.35 17.21 43.37
C PRO A 13 14.53 18.04 42.09
N ALA A 14 15.62 18.79 42.01
CA ALA A 14 16.02 19.45 40.77
C ALA A 14 16.55 18.43 39.75
N VAL A 15 16.46 18.74 38.46
CA VAL A 15 16.86 17.85 37.35
C VAL A 15 18.35 17.44 37.41
N SER A 16 19.17 18.17 38.17
CA SER A 16 20.58 17.88 38.45
C SER A 16 20.85 16.89 39.59
N VAL A 17 19.81 16.34 40.25
CA VAL A 17 19.96 15.50 41.46
C VAL A 17 20.04 14.02 41.09
N GLU A 18 21.24 13.52 40.80
CA GLU A 18 21.53 12.12 40.45
C GLU A 18 21.39 11.13 41.64
N THR A 19 20.22 11.09 42.29
CA THR A 19 19.93 10.11 43.35
C THR A 19 19.49 8.78 42.73
N PRO A 20 20.21 7.66 42.96
CA PRO A 20 19.99 6.39 42.25
C PRO A 20 18.65 5.68 42.57
N ASN A 21 17.91 6.16 43.58
CA ASN A 21 16.60 5.63 43.98
C ASN A 21 15.42 6.51 43.51
N ILE A 22 15.65 7.59 42.76
CA ILE A 22 14.57 8.39 42.16
C ILE A 22 14.22 7.81 40.79
N ALA A 23 12.96 7.39 40.63
CA ALA A 23 12.41 7.00 39.34
C ALA A 23 12.15 8.24 38.47
N TRP A 24 13.18 8.73 37.79
CA TRP A 24 13.07 9.82 36.83
C TRP A 24 12.17 9.41 35.65
N ALA A 25 11.12 10.20 35.40
CA ALA A 25 10.31 10.05 34.20
C ALA A 25 11.16 10.42 32.97
N GLY A 26 11.56 9.43 32.17
CA GLY A 26 12.42 9.63 31.00
C GLY A 26 11.79 10.51 29.92
N SER A 27 10.46 10.64 29.91
CA SER A 27 9.71 11.47 28.99
C SER A 27 8.58 12.24 29.70
N LYS A 28 8.32 13.47 29.25
CA LYS A 28 7.26 14.35 29.75
C LYS A 28 5.87 13.74 29.55
N LYS A 29 4.94 14.11 30.43
CA LYS A 29 3.50 13.80 30.30
C LYS A 29 2.73 15.09 30.02
N GLY A 30 1.86 15.07 29.01
CA GLY A 30 1.12 16.23 28.52
C GLY A 30 -0.38 16.10 28.76
N GLU A 31 -1.02 17.20 29.15
CA GLU A 31 -2.43 17.26 29.53
C GLU A 31 -3.36 17.04 28.31
N PRO A 32 -4.33 16.11 28.37
CA PRO A 32 -5.26 15.88 27.27
C PRO A 32 -6.17 17.09 27.01
N PRO A 33 -6.57 17.35 25.74
CA PRO A 33 -7.56 18.39 25.43
C PRO A 33 -8.85 18.20 26.23
N SER A 34 -9.44 19.30 26.74
CA SER A 34 -10.69 19.25 27.52
C SER A 34 -11.91 18.75 26.73
N ASN A 35 -11.82 18.71 25.39
CA ASN A 35 -12.83 18.18 24.49
C ASN A 35 -12.43 16.82 23.85
N LEU A 36 -11.44 16.12 24.41
CA LEU A 36 -11.00 14.81 23.94
C LEU A 36 -12.18 13.80 23.88
N PRO A 37 -12.40 13.06 22.78
CA PRO A 37 -13.50 12.09 22.69
C PRO A 37 -13.24 10.88 23.59
N LEU A 38 -13.99 10.75 24.69
CA LEU A 38 -13.84 9.67 25.67
C LEU A 38 -14.82 8.52 25.42
N GLU A 39 -14.45 7.32 25.87
CA GLU A 39 -15.41 6.20 25.98
C GLU A 39 -16.60 6.62 26.87
N GLY A 40 -17.82 6.44 26.37
CA GLY A 40 -19.05 6.87 27.05
C GLY A 40 -19.43 8.36 26.90
N SER A 41 -18.55 9.23 26.37
CA SER A 41 -18.88 10.63 26.05
C SER A 41 -19.24 10.87 24.58
N VAL A 42 -19.18 9.82 23.76
CA VAL A 42 -19.53 9.76 22.34
C VAL A 42 -20.18 8.38 22.11
N ASP A 43 -21.09 8.28 21.13
CA ASP A 43 -21.66 6.99 20.73
C ASP A 43 -20.55 5.98 20.39
N ALA A 44 -20.68 4.75 20.87
CA ALA A 44 -19.76 3.66 20.57
C ALA A 44 -19.73 3.33 19.07
N SER A 45 -20.81 3.57 18.33
CA SER A 45 -20.85 3.44 16.87
C SER A 45 -20.06 4.53 16.15
N GLU A 46 -19.77 5.65 16.81
CA GLU A 46 -19.07 6.81 16.21
C GLU A 46 -17.59 6.93 16.64
N LEU A 47 -17.21 6.30 17.74
CA LEU A 47 -15.86 6.36 18.32
C LEU A 47 -15.05 5.11 17.96
N THR A 48 -13.75 5.25 17.69
CA THR A 48 -12.77 4.15 17.67
C THR A 48 -11.67 4.43 18.69
N ILE A 49 -11.54 3.55 19.68
CA ILE A 49 -10.61 3.72 20.79
C ILE A 49 -9.15 3.55 20.32
N LEU A 50 -8.25 4.42 20.80
CA LEU A 50 -6.81 4.34 20.52
C LEU A 50 -6.00 3.92 21.75
N GLY A 51 -6.46 4.29 22.95
CA GLY A 51 -5.67 4.17 24.16
C GLY A 51 -6.33 4.85 25.36
N GLU A 52 -5.56 4.97 26.43
CA GLU A 52 -5.91 5.60 27.70
C GLU A 52 -5.01 6.82 27.94
N THR A 53 -5.57 7.91 28.47
CA THR A 53 -4.81 9.11 28.87
C THR A 53 -3.91 8.79 30.07
N ASP A 54 -2.64 9.24 30.06
CA ASP A 54 -1.66 8.89 31.11
C ASP A 54 -1.23 10.07 32.02
N PHE A 55 -1.87 11.23 31.88
CA PHE A 55 -1.56 12.45 32.62
C PHE A 55 -2.18 12.49 34.03
N ARG A 56 -1.34 12.72 35.06
CA ARG A 56 -1.75 12.75 36.49
C ARG A 56 -2.64 11.53 36.84
N THR A 57 -3.74 11.74 37.57
CA THR A 57 -4.77 10.76 37.91
C THR A 57 -5.85 10.59 36.83
N PHE A 58 -5.81 11.39 35.76
CA PHE A 58 -6.79 11.30 34.67
C PHE A 58 -6.48 10.04 33.83
N ARG A 59 -7.33 9.02 33.97
CA ARG A 59 -7.20 7.70 33.34
C ARG A 59 -8.51 7.38 32.64
N HIS A 60 -8.62 7.82 31.39
CA HIS A 60 -9.80 7.61 30.57
C HIS A 60 -9.41 7.12 29.19
N LYS A 61 -10.10 6.09 28.70
CA LYS A 61 -10.00 5.68 27.30
C LYS A 61 -10.50 6.79 26.39
N PHE A 62 -9.83 6.98 25.27
CA PHE A 62 -10.18 7.97 24.26
C PHE A 62 -10.05 7.39 22.85
N GLY A 63 -10.68 8.07 21.88
CA GLY A 63 -10.70 7.62 20.50
C GLY A 63 -10.80 8.75 19.48
N MET A 64 -10.80 8.36 18.20
CA MET A 64 -11.16 9.24 17.09
C MET A 64 -12.63 9.04 16.71
N LYS A 65 -13.34 10.14 16.43
CA LYS A 65 -14.69 10.12 15.84
C LYS A 65 -14.61 9.74 14.36
N GLN A 66 -15.62 9.03 13.80
CA GLN A 66 -15.60 8.64 12.37
C GLN A 66 -15.29 9.82 11.43
N ARG A 67 -15.92 10.98 11.66
CA ARG A 67 -15.68 12.20 10.86
C ARG A 67 -14.24 12.71 10.88
N ASP A 68 -13.54 12.55 12.01
CA ASP A 68 -12.15 13.00 12.16
C ASP A 68 -11.18 11.96 11.55
N ARG A 69 -11.56 10.67 11.51
CA ARG A 69 -10.81 9.63 10.78
C ARG A 69 -10.77 9.85 9.27
N ARG A 70 -11.70 10.64 8.70
CA ARG A 70 -11.64 11.10 7.30
C ARG A 70 -10.49 12.09 7.02
N LEU A 71 -9.82 12.59 8.06
CA LEU A 71 -8.58 13.35 7.95
C LEU A 71 -7.33 12.45 8.00
N HIS A 72 -7.50 11.12 8.04
CA HIS A 72 -6.42 10.13 8.09
C HIS A 72 -5.58 10.16 9.38
N MET A 73 -4.83 9.08 9.61
CA MET A 73 -3.90 8.93 10.73
C MET A 73 -2.52 8.51 10.23
N TYR A 74 -1.48 9.15 10.74
CA TYR A 74 -0.08 8.72 10.60
C TYR A 74 0.50 8.37 11.96
N SER A 75 1.15 7.21 12.07
CA SER A 75 1.86 6.80 13.26
C SER A 75 3.32 6.43 12.96
N ILE A 76 4.23 6.84 13.84
CA ILE A 76 5.67 6.65 13.66
C ILE A 76 6.33 6.12 14.93
N GLY A 77 7.33 5.26 14.76
CA GLY A 77 8.11 4.72 15.86
C GLY A 77 8.92 3.48 15.49
N LYS A 78 9.99 3.24 16.25
CA LYS A 78 10.87 2.08 16.11
C LYS A 78 10.11 0.75 16.21
N THR A 79 10.70 -0.32 15.70
CA THR A 79 10.18 -1.69 15.83
C THR A 79 9.98 -2.07 17.31
N GLY A 80 8.91 -2.83 17.61
CA GLY A 80 8.60 -3.27 18.98
C GLY A 80 8.02 -2.20 19.92
N THR A 81 7.68 -1.00 19.42
CA THR A 81 7.14 0.08 20.27
C THR A 81 5.62 0.04 20.49
N GLY A 82 4.86 -0.65 19.66
CA GLY A 82 3.40 -0.81 19.78
C GLY A 82 2.57 -0.46 18.54
N LYS A 83 3.16 0.01 17.44
CA LYS A 83 2.45 0.44 16.21
C LYS A 83 1.39 -0.56 15.71
N SER A 84 1.80 -1.79 15.45
CA SER A 84 0.90 -2.85 14.95
C SER A 84 -0.17 -3.24 15.97
N THR A 85 0.11 -3.12 17.28
CA THR A 85 -0.87 -3.33 18.36
C THR A 85 -1.94 -2.24 18.38
N LEU A 86 -1.58 -0.98 18.10
CA LEU A 86 -2.54 0.11 17.90
C LEU A 86 -3.42 -0.14 16.67
N LEU A 87 -2.82 -0.53 15.53
CA LEU A 87 -3.61 -0.88 14.34
C LEU A 87 -4.54 -2.07 14.62
N LEU A 88 -4.06 -3.14 15.26
CA LEU A 88 -4.86 -4.32 15.60
C LEU A 88 -6.09 -3.96 16.44
N ASN A 89 -5.94 -3.13 17.47
CA ASN A 89 -7.06 -2.64 18.26
C ASN A 89 -8.10 -1.92 17.39
N MET A 90 -7.65 -0.98 16.55
CA MET A 90 -8.53 -0.20 15.68
C MET A 90 -9.21 -1.05 14.59
N ILE A 91 -8.51 -2.06 14.04
CA ILE A 91 -9.05 -2.96 13.01
C ILE A 91 -10.14 -3.85 13.60
N VAL A 92 -9.93 -4.39 14.80
CA VAL A 92 -10.93 -5.20 15.50
C VAL A 92 -12.16 -4.35 15.88
N ASP A 93 -11.95 -3.15 16.43
CA ASP A 93 -13.02 -2.16 16.71
C ASP A 93 -13.89 -1.87 15.46
N ASP A 94 -13.27 -1.72 14.29
CA ASP A 94 -13.99 -1.52 13.03
C ASP A 94 -14.72 -2.78 12.54
N ILE A 95 -14.09 -3.95 12.64
CA ILE A 95 -14.66 -5.23 12.20
C ILE A 95 -15.88 -5.60 13.04
N GLU A 96 -15.80 -5.44 14.37
CA GLU A 96 -16.91 -5.65 15.31
C GLU A 96 -18.08 -4.71 15.00
N LYS A 97 -17.80 -3.41 14.77
CA LYS A 97 -18.80 -2.39 14.43
C LYS A 97 -19.33 -2.47 12.99
N GLY A 98 -19.05 -3.55 12.26
CA GLY A 98 -19.59 -3.77 10.91
C GLY A 98 -19.06 -2.80 9.85
N ARG A 99 -17.92 -2.13 10.10
CA ARG A 99 -17.27 -1.24 9.14
C ARG A 99 -16.47 -2.05 8.12
N GLY A 100 -16.17 -1.42 6.98
CA GLY A 100 -15.34 -1.99 5.93
C GLY A 100 -13.88 -1.57 6.09
N VAL A 101 -12.97 -2.53 5.95
CA VAL A 101 -11.53 -2.32 6.15
C VAL A 101 -10.72 -3.00 5.05
N ALA A 102 -9.59 -2.38 4.70
CA ALA A 102 -8.47 -3.05 4.04
C ALA A 102 -7.25 -3.01 4.96
N VAL A 103 -6.55 -4.13 5.10
CA VAL A 103 -5.31 -4.25 5.87
C VAL A 103 -4.20 -4.69 4.93
N VAL A 104 -3.19 -3.84 4.75
CA VAL A 104 -1.94 -4.17 4.04
C VAL A 104 -0.87 -4.49 5.08
N ASP A 105 -0.31 -5.69 4.99
CA ASP A 105 0.73 -6.17 5.89
C ASP A 105 1.90 -6.80 5.10
N PRO A 106 3.10 -6.20 5.12
CA PRO A 106 4.28 -6.75 4.46
C PRO A 106 4.79 -8.05 5.09
N HIS A 107 4.53 -8.32 6.37
CA HIS A 107 5.13 -9.44 7.11
C HIS A 107 4.12 -10.57 7.41
N GLY A 108 2.83 -10.25 7.43
CA GLY A 108 1.71 -11.18 7.61
C GLY A 108 1.25 -11.39 9.06
N GLN A 109 1.96 -10.82 10.04
CA GLN A 109 1.65 -10.98 11.47
C GLN A 109 0.39 -10.21 11.89
N LEU A 110 0.23 -8.96 11.46
CA LEU A 110 -0.96 -8.15 11.77
C LEU A 110 -2.20 -8.77 11.14
N VAL A 111 -2.10 -9.26 9.90
CA VAL A 111 -3.20 -9.99 9.25
C VAL A 111 -3.51 -11.31 9.97
N HIS A 112 -2.50 -12.05 10.45
CA HIS A 112 -2.73 -13.26 11.25
C HIS A 112 -3.43 -12.94 12.59
N ASP A 113 -3.00 -11.90 13.30
CA ASP A 113 -3.60 -11.48 14.56
C ASP A 113 -5.04 -10.98 14.38
N VAL A 114 -5.37 -10.38 13.23
CA VAL A 114 -6.75 -10.02 12.84
C VAL A 114 -7.57 -11.27 12.51
N LEU A 115 -7.02 -12.25 11.78
CA LEU A 115 -7.71 -13.51 11.44
C LEU A 115 -8.15 -14.30 12.69
N GLN A 116 -7.35 -14.28 13.76
CA GLN A 116 -7.70 -14.87 15.07
C GLN A 116 -8.89 -14.18 15.77
N ARG A 117 -9.29 -12.99 15.32
CA ARG A 117 -10.23 -12.10 16.00
C ARG A 117 -11.46 -11.75 15.14
N ILE A 118 -11.65 -12.46 14.04
CA ILE A 118 -12.84 -12.34 13.21
C ILE A 118 -14.05 -12.92 13.96
N PRO A 119 -15.10 -12.13 14.24
CA PRO A 119 -16.32 -12.66 14.82
C PRO A 119 -17.12 -13.43 13.76
N ASN A 120 -17.83 -14.49 14.19
CA ASN A 120 -18.48 -15.45 13.29
C ASN A 120 -19.41 -14.84 12.22
N TYR A 121 -20.06 -13.70 12.52
CA TYR A 121 -20.97 -13.02 11.58
C TYR A 121 -20.24 -12.29 10.42
N ARG A 122 -18.95 -11.96 10.55
CA ARG A 122 -18.15 -11.30 9.50
C ARG A 122 -17.40 -12.28 8.59
N VAL A 123 -17.42 -13.59 8.85
CA VAL A 123 -16.62 -14.60 8.11
C VAL A 123 -16.90 -14.61 6.60
N ASN A 124 -18.13 -14.32 6.17
CA ASN A 124 -18.50 -14.26 4.75
C ASN A 124 -18.05 -12.97 4.04
N ASP A 125 -17.60 -11.96 4.78
CA ASP A 125 -17.17 -10.66 4.24
C ASP A 125 -15.67 -10.61 3.90
N ILE A 126 -14.94 -11.71 4.13
CA ILE A 126 -13.47 -11.71 4.10
C ILE A 126 -12.91 -12.11 2.74
N VAL A 127 -12.06 -11.22 2.24
CA VAL A 127 -11.18 -11.42 1.10
C VAL A 127 -9.74 -11.50 1.62
N TYR A 128 -9.27 -12.72 1.88
CA TYR A 128 -7.90 -13.00 2.29
C TYR A 128 -7.02 -13.23 1.06
N PHE A 129 -6.23 -12.22 0.73
CA PHE A 129 -5.28 -12.24 -0.38
C PHE A 129 -3.89 -12.55 0.18
N ASN A 130 -3.41 -13.77 -0.08
CA ASN A 130 -2.08 -14.21 0.31
C ASN A 130 -1.33 -14.79 -0.91
N PRO A 131 -0.35 -14.08 -1.50
CA PRO A 131 0.43 -14.60 -2.63
C PRO A 131 1.32 -15.81 -2.28
N ALA A 132 1.56 -16.11 -1.00
CA ALA A 132 2.22 -17.34 -0.60
C ALA A 132 1.31 -18.58 -0.71
N ASP A 133 -0.01 -18.40 -0.87
CA ASP A 133 -0.99 -19.47 -1.12
C ASP A 133 -0.97 -19.90 -2.59
N ARG A 134 0.10 -20.60 -2.98
CA ARG A 134 0.41 -20.91 -4.38
C ARG A 134 -0.59 -21.85 -5.04
N ASP A 135 -1.34 -22.63 -4.26
CA ASP A 135 -2.31 -23.62 -4.75
C ASP A 135 -3.68 -22.99 -5.08
N PHE A 136 -3.96 -21.81 -4.50
CA PHE A 136 -5.20 -21.06 -4.68
C PHE A 136 -4.94 -19.58 -5.04
N PRO A 137 -4.24 -19.28 -6.16
CA PRO A 137 -3.97 -17.91 -6.57
C PRO A 137 -5.25 -17.11 -6.86
N ILE A 138 -5.41 -15.98 -6.16
CA ILE A 138 -6.45 -14.98 -6.42
C ILE A 138 -6.00 -14.12 -7.62
N GLY A 139 -6.82 -14.07 -8.67
CA GLY A 139 -6.55 -13.27 -9.86
C GLY A 139 -6.67 -11.78 -9.56
N PHE A 140 -5.69 -10.99 -10.00
CA PHE A 140 -5.70 -9.54 -9.82
C PHE A 140 -5.11 -8.85 -11.06
N ASN A 141 -5.98 -8.22 -11.86
CA ASN A 141 -5.59 -7.51 -13.06
C ASN A 141 -5.84 -6.00 -12.95
N LEU A 142 -4.75 -5.23 -12.89
CA LEU A 142 -4.83 -3.76 -12.87
C LEU A 142 -5.22 -3.16 -14.24
N PHE A 143 -5.08 -3.91 -15.34
CA PHE A 143 -5.53 -3.51 -16.69
C PHE A 143 -7.03 -3.74 -16.92
N GLU A 144 -7.71 -4.50 -16.06
CA GLU A 144 -9.11 -4.87 -16.28
C GLU A 144 -10.08 -3.69 -16.14
N ASN A 145 -10.96 -3.57 -17.14
CA ASN A 145 -12.14 -2.69 -17.18
C ASN A 145 -11.83 -1.25 -16.71
N VAL A 146 -10.66 -0.75 -17.11
CA VAL A 146 -10.21 0.59 -16.75
C VAL A 146 -10.99 1.63 -17.54
N ASP A 147 -11.65 2.53 -16.80
CA ASP A 147 -12.34 3.69 -17.34
C ASP A 147 -11.40 4.52 -18.25
N PRO A 148 -11.85 4.96 -19.45
CA PRO A 148 -11.05 5.78 -20.36
C PRO A 148 -10.34 6.96 -19.70
N ASP A 149 -11.01 7.69 -18.80
CA ASP A 149 -10.47 8.90 -18.16
C ASP A 149 -9.42 8.54 -17.08
N LEU A 150 -9.55 7.36 -16.47
CA LEU A 150 -8.62 6.85 -15.47
C LEU A 150 -7.39 6.15 -16.07
N ARG A 151 -7.34 5.85 -17.37
CA ARG A 151 -6.20 5.15 -18.02
C ARG A 151 -4.85 5.79 -17.70
N ASN A 152 -4.77 7.12 -17.69
CA ASN A 152 -3.56 7.85 -17.36
C ASN A 152 -3.15 7.71 -15.89
N VAL A 153 -4.11 7.57 -14.97
CA VAL A 153 -3.85 7.28 -13.55
C VAL A 153 -3.33 5.85 -13.39
N VAL A 154 -3.96 4.87 -14.07
CA VAL A 154 -3.53 3.46 -14.03
C VAL A 154 -2.13 3.29 -14.58
N ALA A 155 -1.84 3.86 -15.75
CA ALA A 155 -0.52 3.79 -16.35
C ALA A 155 0.55 4.48 -15.48
N SER A 156 0.24 5.65 -14.91
CA SER A 156 1.16 6.34 -13.99
C SER A 156 1.40 5.57 -12.69
N GLY A 157 0.38 4.89 -12.16
CA GLY A 157 0.50 4.00 -11.01
C GLY A 157 1.44 2.83 -11.31
N ILE A 158 1.16 2.05 -12.37
CA ILE A 158 2.02 0.92 -12.80
C ILE A 158 3.46 1.40 -13.00
N VAL A 159 3.67 2.44 -13.81
CA VAL A 159 5.00 3.02 -14.07
C VAL A 159 5.68 3.48 -12.79
N GLY A 160 4.96 4.10 -11.86
CA GLY A 160 5.46 4.55 -10.56
C GLY A 160 5.91 3.40 -9.64
N VAL A 161 5.23 2.25 -9.67
CA VAL A 161 5.67 1.05 -8.92
C VAL A 161 6.97 0.49 -9.48
N PHE A 162 7.07 0.35 -10.80
CA PHE A 162 8.30 -0.10 -11.46
C PHE A 162 9.46 0.90 -11.24
N LYS A 163 9.20 2.20 -11.33
CA LYS A 163 10.16 3.27 -11.02
C LYS A 163 10.69 3.17 -9.59
N LYS A 164 9.81 2.93 -8.61
CA LYS A 164 10.21 2.76 -7.21
C LYS A 164 11.16 1.58 -7.02
N ILE A 165 10.76 0.39 -7.46
CA ILE A 165 11.53 -0.85 -7.18
C ILE A 165 12.91 -0.80 -7.85
N PHE A 166 13.04 -0.14 -9.00
CA PHE A 166 14.30 -0.10 -9.75
C PHE A 166 15.16 1.14 -9.58
N GLY A 167 14.66 2.23 -8.99
CA GLY A 167 15.43 3.41 -8.53
C GLY A 167 16.54 3.86 -9.48
N GLU A 168 17.80 3.70 -9.04
CA GLU A 168 19.03 4.04 -9.78
C GLU A 168 19.14 3.41 -11.19
N SER A 169 18.48 2.27 -11.40
CA SER A 169 18.43 1.56 -12.68
C SER A 169 17.20 1.92 -13.52
N TRP A 170 16.67 3.14 -13.36
CA TRP A 170 15.56 3.72 -14.11
C TRP A 170 16.04 4.83 -15.05
N GLY A 171 15.31 5.12 -16.13
CA GLY A 171 15.71 6.16 -17.07
C GLY A 171 14.57 6.67 -17.97
N PRO A 172 14.61 7.93 -18.44
CA PRO A 172 13.47 8.55 -19.13
C PRO A 172 12.96 7.80 -20.37
N ARG A 173 13.86 7.20 -21.16
CA ARG A 173 13.48 6.37 -22.33
C ARG A 173 12.73 5.10 -21.93
N LEU A 174 13.16 4.47 -20.83
CA LEU A 174 12.49 3.27 -20.29
C LEU A 174 11.08 3.64 -19.85
N GLU A 175 10.95 4.74 -19.10
CA GLU A 175 9.66 5.25 -18.63
C GLU A 175 8.72 5.60 -19.78
N TYR A 176 9.21 6.29 -20.82
CA TYR A 176 8.43 6.68 -22.00
C TYR A 176 7.89 5.47 -22.78
N ILE A 177 8.75 4.53 -23.15
CA ILE A 177 8.36 3.32 -23.90
C ILE A 177 7.41 2.45 -23.06
N LEU A 178 7.70 2.27 -21.76
CA LEU A 178 6.83 1.50 -20.86
C LEU A 178 5.46 2.16 -20.70
N ARG A 179 5.40 3.49 -20.50
CA ARG A 179 4.15 4.25 -20.36
C ARG A 179 3.28 4.07 -21.61
N ASN A 180 3.85 4.19 -22.80
CA ASN A 180 3.10 4.01 -24.05
C ASN A 180 2.63 2.56 -24.24
N ALA A 181 3.46 1.56 -23.93
CA ALA A 181 3.06 0.15 -23.98
C ALA A 181 1.93 -0.19 -23.00
N VAL A 182 2.00 0.32 -21.76
CA VAL A 182 0.94 0.15 -20.75
C VAL A 182 -0.34 0.87 -21.18
N LEU A 183 -0.25 2.11 -21.67
CA LEU A 183 -1.41 2.87 -22.15
C LEU A 183 -2.10 2.18 -23.33
N ALA A 184 -1.34 1.68 -24.32
CA ALA A 184 -1.90 0.98 -25.48
C ALA A 184 -2.66 -0.29 -25.07
N LEU A 185 -2.13 -1.08 -24.13
CA LEU A 185 -2.82 -2.28 -23.61
C LEU A 185 -4.15 -1.94 -22.94
N LEU A 186 -4.26 -0.79 -22.26
CA LEU A 186 -5.50 -0.31 -21.62
C LEU A 186 -6.63 0.06 -22.61
N TYR A 187 -6.38 0.05 -23.93
CA TYR A 187 -7.42 0.14 -24.96
C TYR A 187 -8.00 -1.22 -25.39
N TYR A 188 -7.34 -2.33 -25.04
CA TYR A 188 -7.72 -3.66 -25.51
C TYR A 188 -8.21 -4.53 -24.32
N PRO A 189 -9.40 -5.16 -24.42
CA PRO A 189 -9.95 -5.96 -23.33
C PRO A 189 -9.12 -7.24 -23.09
N ASP A 190 -9.19 -7.76 -21.87
CA ASP A 190 -8.55 -9.03 -21.49
C ASP A 190 -7.01 -9.04 -21.66
N THR A 191 -6.38 -7.85 -21.69
CA THR A 191 -4.93 -7.68 -21.57
C THR A 191 -4.46 -7.79 -20.12
N THR A 192 -3.19 -8.13 -19.94
CA THR A 192 -2.54 -8.30 -18.63
C THR A 192 -1.11 -7.77 -18.67
N LEU A 193 -0.40 -7.79 -17.54
CA LEU A 193 1.02 -7.39 -17.47
C LEU A 193 1.92 -8.25 -18.39
N LEU A 194 1.51 -9.49 -18.71
CA LEU A 194 2.18 -10.36 -19.70
C LEU A 194 2.22 -9.72 -21.09
N GLY A 195 1.21 -8.89 -21.42
CA GLY A 195 1.07 -8.22 -22.70
C GLY A 195 2.15 -7.17 -22.99
N VAL A 196 2.84 -6.63 -21.97
CA VAL A 196 3.82 -5.55 -22.18
C VAL A 196 5.03 -6.03 -22.98
N ASN A 197 5.57 -7.21 -22.65
CA ASN A 197 6.69 -7.77 -23.40
C ASN A 197 6.31 -8.09 -24.86
N ARG A 198 5.06 -8.52 -25.11
CA ARG A 198 4.54 -8.78 -26.45
C ARG A 198 4.33 -7.50 -27.25
N MET A 199 3.77 -6.46 -26.64
CA MET A 199 3.60 -5.13 -27.25
C MET A 199 4.93 -4.51 -27.73
N LEU A 200 6.07 -5.02 -27.27
CA LEU A 200 7.42 -4.58 -27.63
C LEU A 200 8.21 -5.58 -28.50
N THR A 201 7.65 -6.75 -28.84
CA THR A 201 8.39 -7.81 -29.58
C THR A 201 7.59 -8.59 -30.63
N ASP A 202 6.27 -8.51 -30.60
CA ASP A 202 5.33 -9.30 -31.40
C ASP A 202 4.51 -8.35 -32.28
N PRO A 203 4.98 -7.99 -33.50
CA PRO A 203 4.33 -6.97 -34.34
C PRO A 203 2.89 -7.31 -34.69
N ALA A 204 2.53 -8.59 -34.77
CA ALA A 204 1.15 -9.02 -35.02
C ALA A 204 0.23 -8.73 -33.82
N TYR A 205 0.72 -8.97 -32.60
CA TYR A 205 0.03 -8.56 -31.38
C TYR A 205 -0.04 -7.02 -31.27
N GLU A 206 1.06 -6.32 -31.52
CA GLU A 206 1.12 -4.85 -31.54
C GLU A 206 0.08 -4.25 -32.48
N HIS A 207 0.06 -4.66 -33.75
CA HIS A 207 -0.94 -4.25 -34.74
C HIS A 207 -2.38 -4.62 -34.32
N ARG A 208 -2.57 -5.72 -33.58
CA ARG A 208 -3.88 -6.12 -33.04
C ARG A 208 -4.34 -5.20 -31.90
N ILE A 209 -3.43 -4.72 -31.04
CA ILE A 209 -3.72 -3.73 -30.00
C ILE A 209 -4.01 -2.36 -30.63
N LEU A 210 -3.16 -1.89 -31.56
CA LEU A 210 -3.29 -0.58 -32.21
C LEU A 210 -4.61 -0.41 -32.99
N ARG A 211 -5.24 -1.49 -33.46
CA ARG A 211 -6.61 -1.47 -34.03
C ARG A 211 -7.71 -1.06 -33.03
N LYS A 212 -7.43 -1.03 -31.73
CA LYS A 212 -8.34 -0.54 -30.67
C LYS A 212 -7.89 0.78 -30.04
N VAL A 213 -6.64 1.20 -30.24
CA VAL A 213 -6.15 2.50 -29.77
C VAL A 213 -6.76 3.62 -30.60
N THR A 214 -7.56 4.47 -29.95
CA THR A 214 -8.20 5.65 -30.57
C THR A 214 -7.43 6.96 -30.31
N ASP A 215 -6.45 6.93 -29.40
CA ASP A 215 -5.60 8.07 -29.07
C ASP A 215 -4.54 8.27 -30.18
N PRO A 216 -4.51 9.42 -30.87
CA PRO A 216 -3.57 9.65 -31.97
C PRO A 216 -2.11 9.73 -31.51
N VAL A 217 -1.83 10.13 -30.27
CA VAL A 217 -0.45 10.27 -29.75
C VAL A 217 0.13 8.89 -29.44
N ILE A 218 -0.66 8.01 -28.84
CA ILE A 218 -0.23 6.62 -28.59
C ILE A 218 -0.03 5.88 -29.92
N ARG A 219 -0.90 6.11 -30.92
CA ARG A 219 -0.72 5.57 -32.28
C ARG A 219 0.57 6.08 -32.93
N ASP A 220 0.78 7.39 -32.95
CA ASP A 220 1.94 8.02 -33.58
C ASP A 220 3.26 7.54 -32.96
N PHE A 221 3.31 7.38 -31.63
CA PHE A 221 4.46 6.75 -30.97
C PHE A 221 4.78 5.37 -31.54
N PHE A 222 3.80 4.48 -31.72
CA PHE A 222 4.07 3.15 -32.28
C PHE A 222 4.32 3.20 -33.80
N GLU A 223 3.33 3.70 -34.56
CA GLU A 223 3.29 3.69 -36.03
C GLU A 223 4.36 4.60 -36.67
N ASN A 224 4.79 5.67 -36.00
CA ASN A 224 5.69 6.68 -36.56
C ASN A 224 7.02 6.89 -35.82
N GLU A 225 7.14 6.56 -34.52
CA GLU A 225 8.41 6.67 -33.77
C GLU A 225 9.08 5.29 -33.60
N TYR A 226 8.42 4.37 -32.90
CA TYR A 226 8.97 3.09 -32.43
C TYR A 226 9.23 2.08 -33.56
N ASP A 227 8.33 1.99 -34.55
CA ASP A 227 8.55 1.12 -35.71
C ASP A 227 9.64 1.65 -36.67
N LYS A 228 10.03 2.93 -36.53
CA LYS A 228 11.13 3.56 -37.28
C LYS A 228 12.47 3.56 -36.53
N TYR A 229 12.52 3.05 -35.30
CA TYR A 229 13.78 2.83 -34.59
C TYR A 229 14.65 1.81 -35.35
N ASP A 230 15.95 2.07 -35.45
CA ASP A 230 16.92 1.09 -35.95
C ASP A 230 16.77 -0.26 -35.19
N PRO A 231 16.77 -1.43 -35.86
CA PRO A 231 16.52 -2.71 -35.19
C PRO A 231 17.49 -3.07 -34.07
N LYS A 232 18.74 -2.56 -34.07
CA LYS A 232 19.66 -2.75 -32.94
C LYS A 232 19.30 -1.80 -31.81
N PHE A 233 19.10 -0.51 -32.09
CA PHE A 233 18.66 0.49 -31.11
C PHE A 233 17.34 0.09 -30.43
N ARG A 234 16.36 -0.43 -31.19
CA ARG A 234 15.07 -0.89 -30.67
C ARG A 234 15.25 -2.02 -29.65
N ARG A 235 16.08 -3.02 -29.96
CA ARG A 235 16.41 -4.12 -29.03
C ARG A 235 17.10 -3.61 -27.77
N GLU A 236 18.08 -2.72 -27.90
CA GLU A 236 18.79 -2.12 -26.76
C GLU A 236 17.86 -1.28 -25.87
N ALA A 237 16.91 -0.54 -26.46
CA ALA A 237 15.95 0.27 -25.73
C ALA A 237 14.94 -0.58 -24.91
N ILE A 238 14.43 -1.68 -25.47
CA ILE A 238 13.43 -2.51 -24.78
C ILE A 238 14.02 -3.54 -23.82
N ALA A 239 15.29 -3.96 -24.00
CA ALA A 239 15.91 -4.99 -23.16
C ALA A 239 15.83 -4.69 -21.66
N SER A 240 15.98 -3.41 -21.26
CA SER A 240 15.84 -3.00 -19.86
C SER A 240 14.42 -3.16 -19.32
N ILE A 241 13.39 -2.92 -20.16
CA ILE A 241 11.98 -3.16 -19.82
C ILE A 241 11.72 -4.66 -19.70
N GLN A 242 12.16 -5.44 -20.68
CA GLN A 242 11.97 -6.90 -20.71
C GLN A 242 12.62 -7.58 -19.51
N ASN A 243 13.83 -7.17 -19.11
CA ASN A 243 14.51 -7.70 -17.93
C ASN A 243 13.73 -7.39 -16.64
N LYS A 244 13.29 -6.13 -16.48
CA LYS A 244 12.56 -5.67 -15.28
C LYS A 244 11.19 -6.31 -15.12
N ILE A 245 10.42 -6.42 -16.21
CA ILE A 245 9.11 -7.09 -16.19
C ILE A 245 9.31 -8.60 -16.10
N GLY A 246 10.29 -9.15 -16.83
CA GLY A 246 10.63 -10.57 -16.83
C GLY A 246 11.06 -11.11 -15.48
N GLN A 247 11.74 -10.30 -14.65
CA GLN A 247 12.08 -10.64 -13.26
C GLN A 247 10.83 -11.08 -12.48
N PHE A 248 9.77 -10.27 -12.48
CA PHE A 248 8.51 -10.60 -11.82
C PHE A 248 7.76 -11.75 -12.50
N LEU A 249 7.65 -11.70 -13.84
CA LEU A 249 6.87 -12.70 -14.59
C LEU A 249 7.53 -14.10 -14.62
N SER A 250 8.81 -14.21 -14.28
CA SER A 250 9.48 -15.50 -14.05
C SER A 250 8.87 -16.26 -12.87
N SER A 251 8.49 -15.54 -11.81
CA SER A 251 7.83 -16.09 -10.63
C SER A 251 6.45 -16.62 -10.98
N ALA A 252 6.25 -17.94 -10.85
CA ALA A 252 4.95 -18.57 -11.06
C ALA A 252 3.87 -17.95 -10.14
N THR A 253 4.22 -17.62 -8.89
CA THR A 253 3.35 -16.91 -7.95
C THR A 253 2.81 -15.60 -8.54
N ILE A 254 3.69 -14.72 -9.04
CA ILE A 254 3.26 -13.44 -9.59
C ILE A 254 2.51 -13.65 -10.91
N ARG A 255 3.04 -14.48 -11.80
CA ARG A 255 2.43 -14.81 -13.10
C ARG A 255 1.00 -15.34 -12.94
N ASN A 256 0.74 -16.19 -11.96
CA ASN A 256 -0.58 -16.77 -11.70
C ASN A 256 -1.56 -15.76 -11.08
N ILE A 257 -1.09 -14.65 -10.51
CA ILE A 257 -1.92 -13.57 -9.97
C ILE A 257 -2.22 -12.52 -11.06
N VAL A 258 -1.17 -11.96 -11.69
CA VAL A 258 -1.29 -10.82 -12.63
C VAL A 258 -1.43 -11.22 -14.10
N GLY A 259 -1.30 -12.52 -14.40
CA GLY A 259 -1.49 -13.10 -15.73
C GLY A 259 -2.93 -13.53 -16.03
N GLN A 260 -3.82 -13.52 -15.04
CA GLN A 260 -5.26 -13.77 -15.26
C GLN A 260 -5.89 -12.53 -15.93
N PRO A 261 -6.63 -12.66 -17.06
CA PRO A 261 -7.27 -11.53 -17.72
C PRO A 261 -8.33 -10.81 -16.88
N ARG A 262 -8.89 -11.51 -15.88
CA ARG A 262 -9.96 -11.05 -15.00
C ARG A 262 -9.54 -11.15 -13.55
N SER A 263 -9.85 -10.13 -12.77
CA SER A 263 -9.65 -10.09 -11.33
C SER A 263 -10.72 -10.95 -10.66
N SER A 264 -10.33 -11.77 -9.69
CA SER A 264 -11.27 -12.55 -8.89
C SER A 264 -11.90 -11.73 -7.75
N ILE A 265 -11.40 -10.51 -7.51
CA ILE A 265 -11.85 -9.58 -6.46
C ILE A 265 -12.30 -8.25 -7.07
N ASN A 266 -13.44 -7.73 -6.61
CA ASN A 266 -13.93 -6.40 -6.98
C ASN A 266 -13.77 -5.44 -5.79
N ILE A 267 -12.75 -4.59 -5.86
CA ILE A 267 -12.43 -3.64 -4.78
C ILE A 267 -13.57 -2.63 -4.54
N ARG A 268 -14.33 -2.23 -5.57
CA ARG A 268 -15.44 -1.29 -5.41
C ARG A 268 -16.62 -1.92 -4.66
N ASP A 269 -16.98 -3.16 -4.98
CA ASP A 269 -17.95 -3.94 -4.20
C ASP A 269 -17.49 -4.10 -2.75
N ILE A 270 -16.22 -4.45 -2.53
CA ILE A 270 -15.64 -4.62 -1.19
C ILE A 270 -15.80 -3.34 -0.36
N MET A 271 -15.50 -2.18 -0.95
CA MET A 271 -15.60 -0.89 -0.26
C MET A 271 -17.05 -0.49 0.05
N ASP A 272 -17.97 -0.65 -0.89
CA ASP A 272 -19.35 -0.18 -0.74
C ASP A 272 -20.20 -1.12 0.14
N SER A 273 -20.04 -2.44 -0.03
CA SER A 273 -20.67 -3.43 0.85
C SER A 273 -20.04 -3.51 2.25
N GLY A 274 -18.89 -2.86 2.48
CA GLY A 274 -18.23 -2.77 3.78
C GLY A 274 -17.52 -4.06 4.20
N LYS A 275 -16.95 -4.78 3.24
CA LYS A 275 -16.22 -6.04 3.42
C LYS A 275 -14.83 -5.84 4.04
N ILE A 276 -14.16 -6.95 4.32
CA ILE A 276 -12.85 -7.01 4.99
C ILE A 276 -11.83 -7.56 4.00
N LEU A 277 -10.90 -6.71 3.54
CA LEU A 277 -9.80 -7.09 2.63
C LEU A 277 -8.50 -7.25 3.42
N LEU A 278 -7.97 -8.46 3.50
CA LEU A 278 -6.74 -8.76 4.23
C LEU A 278 -5.64 -9.13 3.24
N LEU A 279 -4.64 -8.27 3.10
CA LEU A 279 -3.54 -8.39 2.14
C LEU A 279 -2.26 -8.82 2.89
N ASP A 280 -2.12 -10.12 3.10
CA ASP A 280 -0.93 -10.77 3.66
C ASP A 280 0.12 -10.93 2.57
N LEU A 281 1.06 -9.98 2.50
CA LEU A 281 2.08 -9.97 1.44
C LEU A 281 3.32 -10.81 1.80
N SER A 282 3.47 -11.23 3.06
CA SER A 282 4.47 -12.20 3.52
C SER A 282 5.84 -12.11 2.80
N ILE A 283 6.55 -10.98 2.93
CA ILE A 283 7.82 -10.69 2.23
C ILE A 283 8.79 -11.89 2.26
N GLY A 284 8.97 -12.53 3.42
CA GLY A 284 9.87 -13.69 3.58
C GLY A 284 9.47 -14.96 2.80
N LYS A 285 8.23 -15.05 2.28
CA LYS A 285 7.71 -16.21 1.52
C LYS A 285 7.67 -15.98 0.00
N ILE A 286 7.62 -14.71 -0.45
CA ILE A 286 7.49 -14.36 -1.88
C ILE A 286 8.63 -13.47 -2.41
N GLY A 287 9.43 -12.86 -1.55
CA GLY A 287 10.48 -11.90 -1.91
C GLY A 287 10.02 -10.43 -1.82
N GLU A 288 10.95 -9.54 -1.50
CA GLU A 288 10.66 -8.12 -1.23
C GLU A 288 10.07 -7.40 -2.45
N ASP A 289 10.76 -7.41 -3.60
CA ASP A 289 10.30 -6.79 -4.85
C ASP A 289 8.87 -7.27 -5.24
N ASN A 290 8.61 -8.56 -5.07
CA ASN A 290 7.33 -9.20 -5.39
C ASN A 290 6.19 -8.69 -4.48
N ALA A 291 6.46 -8.53 -3.18
CA ALA A 291 5.52 -7.95 -2.22
C ALA A 291 5.31 -6.45 -2.45
N GLN A 292 6.39 -5.69 -2.70
CA GLN A 292 6.30 -4.26 -3.03
C GLN A 292 5.49 -4.02 -4.31
N LEU A 293 5.69 -4.85 -5.35
CA LEU A 293 4.91 -4.79 -6.59
C LEU A 293 3.42 -5.01 -6.32
N LEU A 294 3.05 -6.15 -5.73
CA LEU A 294 1.65 -6.50 -5.49
C LEU A 294 0.95 -5.52 -4.56
N GLY A 295 1.57 -5.17 -3.42
CA GLY A 295 1.00 -4.22 -2.47
C GLY A 295 0.76 -2.84 -3.09
N SER A 296 1.73 -2.31 -3.84
CA SER A 296 1.60 -0.98 -4.46
C SER A 296 0.58 -0.99 -5.61
N MET A 297 0.48 -2.07 -6.40
CA MET A 297 -0.57 -2.21 -7.42
C MET A 297 -1.97 -2.39 -6.81
N LEU A 298 -2.10 -3.13 -5.70
CA LEU A 298 -3.37 -3.28 -4.97
C LEU A 298 -3.84 -1.95 -4.38
N ILE A 299 -2.95 -1.20 -3.73
CA ILE A 299 -3.27 0.14 -3.22
C ILE A 299 -3.64 1.10 -4.37
N THR A 300 -3.00 0.98 -5.53
CA THR A 300 -3.42 1.69 -6.75
C THR A 300 -4.85 1.30 -7.16
N LYS A 301 -5.24 0.01 -7.12
CA LYS A 301 -6.64 -0.39 -7.40
C LYS A 301 -7.61 0.11 -6.32
N ILE A 302 -7.21 0.20 -5.05
CA ILE A 302 -8.01 0.80 -3.96
C ILE A 302 -8.19 2.31 -4.18
N GLN A 303 -7.15 3.03 -4.62
CA GLN A 303 -7.26 4.44 -5.02
C GLN A 303 -8.28 4.62 -6.15
N LEU A 304 -8.19 3.81 -7.20
CA LEU A 304 -9.08 3.88 -8.36
C LEU A 304 -10.53 3.52 -7.99
N ALA A 305 -10.72 2.48 -7.16
CA ALA A 305 -12.03 2.11 -6.64
C ALA A 305 -12.64 3.22 -5.77
N ALA A 306 -11.84 3.88 -4.92
CA ALA A 306 -12.26 5.06 -4.18
C ALA A 306 -12.67 6.20 -5.12
N MET A 307 -11.80 6.60 -6.06
CA MET A 307 -12.09 7.68 -7.01
C MET A 307 -13.35 7.42 -7.86
N SER A 308 -13.65 6.16 -8.18
CA SER A 308 -14.89 5.81 -8.89
C SER A 308 -16.17 6.17 -8.13
N ARG A 309 -16.11 6.35 -6.79
CA ARG A 309 -17.24 6.77 -5.94
C ARG A 309 -17.73 8.20 -6.19
N ALA A 310 -17.17 8.89 -7.18
CA ALA A 310 -17.76 10.12 -7.73
C ALA A 310 -19.23 9.93 -8.18
N ASP A 311 -19.61 8.70 -8.55
CA ASP A 311 -20.97 8.30 -8.93
C ASP A 311 -21.99 8.29 -7.79
N VAL A 312 -21.57 8.05 -6.54
CA VAL A 312 -22.40 8.04 -5.33
C VAL A 312 -22.36 9.40 -4.65
N ALA A 313 -23.49 9.90 -4.17
CA ALA A 313 -23.55 11.18 -3.44
C ALA A 313 -22.80 11.10 -2.10
N GLU A 314 -22.14 12.19 -1.69
CA GLU A 314 -21.20 12.17 -0.55
C GLU A 314 -21.83 11.68 0.76
N ALA A 315 -23.10 12.00 1.01
CA ALA A 315 -23.82 11.54 2.21
C ALA A 315 -24.03 10.02 2.24
N ASP A 316 -24.12 9.36 1.08
CA ASP A 316 -24.41 7.93 0.93
C ASP A 316 -23.12 7.08 0.80
N ARG A 317 -21.95 7.72 0.66
CA ARG A 317 -20.65 7.03 0.59
C ARG A 317 -20.32 6.38 1.94
N ARG A 318 -20.28 5.05 2.00
CA ARG A 318 -19.84 4.31 3.20
C ARG A 318 -18.34 4.51 3.46
N ASP A 319 -17.97 4.90 4.67
CA ASP A 319 -16.57 4.97 5.11
C ASP A 319 -15.87 3.61 5.00
N PHE A 320 -14.65 3.64 4.46
CA PHE A 320 -13.80 2.46 4.29
C PHE A 320 -12.37 2.77 4.74
N TYR A 321 -11.82 1.94 5.62
CA TYR A 321 -10.57 2.23 6.33
C TYR A 321 -9.40 1.42 5.76
N LEU A 322 -8.40 2.11 5.19
CA LEU A 322 -7.19 1.50 4.64
C LEU A 322 -6.06 1.57 5.67
N TYR A 323 -5.86 0.45 6.36
CA TYR A 323 -4.73 0.20 7.24
C TYR A 323 -3.52 -0.25 6.45
N VAL A 324 -2.36 0.35 6.73
CA VAL A 324 -1.09 -0.06 6.12
C VAL A 324 -0.03 -0.14 7.21
N ASP A 325 0.37 -1.37 7.56
CA ASP A 325 1.58 -1.56 8.35
C ASP A 325 2.82 -1.32 7.47
N GLU A 326 3.82 -0.66 8.03
CA GLU A 326 5.07 -0.28 7.36
C GLU A 326 4.87 0.31 5.95
N PHE A 327 4.05 1.37 5.85
CA PHE A 327 3.57 1.93 4.60
C PHE A 327 4.67 2.42 3.65
N GLN A 328 5.87 2.70 4.16
CA GLN A 328 7.05 3.06 3.38
C GLN A 328 7.42 2.00 2.32
N ASN A 329 7.09 0.72 2.57
CA ASN A 329 7.26 -0.37 1.59
C ASN A 329 6.44 -0.11 0.31
N PHE A 330 5.29 0.56 0.40
CA PHE A 330 4.34 0.77 -0.70
C PHE A 330 4.20 2.24 -1.13
N ALA A 331 4.78 3.17 -0.37
CA ALA A 331 4.82 4.61 -0.68
C ALA A 331 5.41 4.89 -2.09
N THR A 332 4.60 5.44 -2.98
CA THR A 332 4.94 5.90 -4.34
C THR A 332 4.49 7.36 -4.53
N GLU A 333 4.79 7.98 -5.67
CA GLU A 333 4.26 9.33 -6.01
C GLU A 333 2.71 9.37 -6.01
N SER A 334 2.05 8.28 -6.44
CA SER A 334 0.59 8.13 -6.36
C SER A 334 0.06 8.16 -4.92
N PHE A 335 0.88 7.80 -3.94
CA PHE A 335 0.53 7.84 -2.51
C PHE A 335 0.41 9.28 -1.96
N ALA A 336 1.05 10.27 -2.59
CA ALA A 336 0.82 11.67 -2.26
C ALA A 336 -0.55 12.16 -2.76
N VAL A 337 -0.99 11.65 -3.92
CA VAL A 337 -2.29 11.97 -4.52
C VAL A 337 -3.44 11.36 -3.71
N ILE A 338 -3.35 10.08 -3.33
CA ILE A 338 -4.39 9.44 -2.50
C ILE A 338 -4.54 10.16 -1.15
N LEU A 339 -3.46 10.56 -0.49
CA LEU A 339 -3.49 11.31 0.78
C LEU A 339 -4.17 12.68 0.67
N SER A 340 -4.18 13.28 -0.52
CA SER A 340 -4.76 14.62 -0.75
C SER A 340 -6.23 14.55 -1.21
N GLU A 341 -6.64 13.45 -1.86
CA GLU A 341 -7.94 13.32 -2.53
C GLU A 341 -8.89 12.28 -1.88
N ALA A 342 -8.37 11.26 -1.21
CA ALA A 342 -9.16 10.11 -0.71
C ALA A 342 -10.30 10.49 0.24
N ARG A 343 -10.13 11.56 1.02
CA ARG A 343 -11.15 12.11 1.92
C ARG A 343 -12.50 12.34 1.23
N LYS A 344 -12.51 12.83 -0.01
CA LYS A 344 -13.75 13.10 -0.78
C LYS A 344 -14.53 11.81 -1.08
N TYR A 345 -13.85 10.68 -1.14
CA TYR A 345 -14.38 9.37 -1.51
C TYR A 345 -14.63 8.45 -0.30
N HIS A 346 -14.49 9.00 0.92
CA HIS A 346 -14.58 8.30 2.21
C HIS A 346 -13.64 7.08 2.30
N LEU A 347 -12.45 7.20 1.70
CA LEU A 347 -11.34 6.27 1.91
C LEU A 347 -10.40 6.88 2.98
N ASN A 348 -10.23 6.16 4.09
CA ASN A 348 -9.67 6.70 5.32
C ASN A 348 -8.35 5.99 5.68
N LEU A 349 -7.22 6.65 5.43
CA LEU A 349 -5.90 6.03 5.57
C LEU A 349 -5.42 5.99 7.02
N MET A 350 -4.95 4.82 7.47
CA MET A 350 -4.43 4.54 8.81
C MET A 350 -3.01 3.97 8.65
N LEU A 351 -2.02 4.85 8.59
CA LEU A 351 -0.65 4.53 8.15
C LEU A 351 0.30 4.38 9.34
N THR A 352 1.23 3.43 9.26
CA THR A 352 2.39 3.37 10.18
C THR A 352 3.72 3.40 9.42
N ASN A 353 4.74 3.95 10.05
CA ASN A 353 6.11 4.03 9.54
C ASN A 353 7.13 3.74 10.65
N GLN A 354 8.33 3.25 10.32
CA GLN A 354 9.41 3.12 11.30
C GLN A 354 10.18 4.44 11.49
N TYR A 355 10.62 5.08 10.40
CA TYR A 355 11.41 6.33 10.43
C TYR A 355 11.20 7.19 9.16
N ILE A 356 11.34 8.51 9.29
CA ILE A 356 10.93 9.49 8.28
C ILE A 356 11.70 9.29 6.97
N ALA A 357 13.01 9.01 7.07
CA ALA A 357 13.92 8.89 5.93
C ALA A 357 13.69 7.67 5.01
N GLN A 358 12.71 6.80 5.29
CA GLN A 358 12.29 5.75 4.35
C GLN A 358 11.31 6.25 3.28
N MET A 359 10.74 7.46 3.46
CA MET A 359 9.78 8.04 2.53
C MET A 359 10.49 8.91 1.47
N PRO A 360 10.05 8.89 0.20
CA PRO A 360 10.36 9.97 -0.75
C PRO A 360 9.89 11.32 -0.19
N GLU A 361 10.65 12.39 -0.43
CA GLU A 361 10.42 13.71 0.20
C GLU A 361 9.00 14.25 -0.04
N GLU A 362 8.48 14.09 -1.26
CA GLU A 362 7.11 14.51 -1.62
C GLU A 362 6.02 13.68 -0.91
N VAL A 363 6.28 12.40 -0.63
CA VAL A 363 5.34 11.58 0.17
C VAL A 363 5.40 12.00 1.63
N ALA A 364 6.57 12.31 2.18
CA ALA A 364 6.71 12.83 3.54
C ALA A 364 5.95 14.17 3.70
N LYS A 365 6.11 15.09 2.74
CA LYS A 365 5.34 16.36 2.67
C LYS A 365 3.84 16.10 2.60
N ALA A 366 3.39 15.19 1.73
CA ALA A 366 1.98 14.86 1.56
C ALA A 366 1.36 14.17 2.77
N VAL A 367 2.13 13.41 3.56
CA VAL A 367 1.69 12.90 4.87
C VAL A 367 1.47 14.06 5.83
N PHE A 368 2.52 14.79 6.22
CA PHE A 368 2.40 15.82 7.26
C PHE A 368 1.48 16.99 6.86
N GLY A 369 1.32 17.25 5.56
CA GLY A 369 0.40 18.29 5.05
C GLY A 369 -1.09 17.91 5.04
N ASN A 370 -1.44 16.61 5.04
CA ASN A 370 -2.84 16.17 4.93
C ASN A 370 -3.39 15.43 6.17
N VAL A 371 -2.54 14.82 7.01
CA VAL A 371 -3.04 14.02 8.15
C VAL A 371 -3.57 14.89 9.29
N GLY A 372 -4.80 14.64 9.71
CA GLY A 372 -5.42 15.28 10.88
C GLY A 372 -4.96 14.68 12.21
N THR A 373 -4.42 13.45 12.22
CA THR A 373 -3.89 12.81 13.43
C THR A 373 -2.49 12.26 13.24
N VAL A 374 -1.57 12.68 14.12
CA VAL A 374 -0.18 12.20 14.22
C VAL A 374 0.01 11.53 15.58
N VAL A 375 0.51 10.28 15.57
CA VAL A 375 0.78 9.48 16.77
C VAL A 375 2.24 9.03 16.79
N SER A 376 3.06 9.65 17.64
CA SER A 376 4.44 9.21 17.85
C SER A 376 4.54 8.23 19.00
N PHE A 377 5.07 7.04 18.72
CA PHE A 377 5.77 6.23 19.71
C PHE A 377 7.23 6.72 19.82
N ARG A 378 8.09 5.96 20.49
CA ARG A 378 9.54 6.23 20.55
C ARG A 378 10.21 6.16 19.16
N VAL A 379 10.93 7.21 18.79
CA VAL A 379 11.60 7.38 17.49
C VAL A 379 13.13 7.44 17.60
N GLY A 380 13.84 7.59 16.47
CA GLY A 380 15.27 7.93 16.41
C GLY A 380 15.53 9.41 16.73
N SER A 381 16.76 9.74 17.09
CA SER A 381 17.18 11.15 17.30
C SER A 381 17.17 11.96 16.00
N SER A 382 17.43 11.30 14.87
CA SER A 382 17.24 11.81 13.50
C SER A 382 15.81 12.30 13.26
N ASP A 383 14.84 11.46 13.58
CA ASP A 383 13.42 11.71 13.33
C ASP A 383 12.83 12.70 14.33
N ALA A 384 13.25 12.61 15.60
CA ALA A 384 12.78 13.47 16.67
C ALA A 384 12.98 14.96 16.38
N ALA A 385 14.08 15.36 15.74
CA ALA A 385 14.34 16.76 15.38
C ALA A 385 13.42 17.28 14.26
N GLY A 386 12.92 16.41 13.37
CA GLY A 386 11.90 16.77 12.39
C GLY A 386 10.50 16.76 13.01
N LEU A 387 10.22 15.73 13.81
CA LEU A 387 8.91 15.41 14.36
C LEU A 387 8.51 16.29 15.56
N ALA A 388 9.47 16.82 16.34
CA ALA A 388 9.19 17.71 17.48
C ALA A 388 8.34 18.91 17.08
N LYS A 389 8.54 19.45 15.87
CA LYS A 389 7.75 20.57 15.30
C LYS A 389 6.25 20.30 15.24
N GLU A 390 5.84 19.03 15.16
CA GLU A 390 4.43 18.67 15.25
C GLU A 390 3.92 18.71 16.70
N PHE A 391 4.76 18.34 17.67
CA PHE A 391 4.38 18.18 19.08
C PHE A 391 4.72 19.40 19.97
N GLU A 392 5.42 20.40 19.43
CA GLU A 392 5.64 21.72 20.02
C GLU A 392 4.31 22.46 20.28
N PRO A 393 4.21 23.28 21.35
CA PRO A 393 5.21 23.52 22.39
C PRO A 393 5.13 22.51 23.55
N VAL A 394 4.39 21.40 23.40
CA VAL A 394 4.11 20.48 24.51
C VAL A 394 5.25 19.49 24.73
N PHE A 395 5.86 18.94 23.68
CA PHE A 395 6.96 17.97 23.78
C PHE A 395 8.15 18.37 22.92
N GLU A 396 9.34 17.99 23.36
CA GLU A 396 10.61 18.27 22.68
C GLU A 396 11.23 17.00 22.07
N SER A 397 12.29 17.14 21.25
CA SER A 397 13.01 16.01 20.66
C SER A 397 13.52 15.00 21.70
N HIS A 398 13.85 15.45 22.91
CA HIS A 398 14.26 14.58 24.02
C HIS A 398 13.13 13.65 24.48
N ASP A 399 11.91 14.16 24.58
CA ASP A 399 10.72 13.39 24.98
C ASP A 399 10.42 12.27 23.99
N LEU A 400 10.54 12.56 22.69
CA LEU A 400 10.29 11.63 21.58
C LEU A 400 11.29 10.47 21.49
N VAL A 401 12.52 10.67 21.97
CA VAL A 401 13.58 9.63 21.98
C VAL A 401 13.48 8.73 23.21
N ASN A 402 13.03 9.26 24.35
CA ASN A 402 13.02 8.56 25.64
C ASN A 402 11.64 8.01 26.05
N LEU A 403 10.61 8.16 25.20
CA LEU A 403 9.28 7.62 25.43
C LEU A 403 9.28 6.08 25.62
N ASP A 404 8.52 5.59 26.60
CA ASP A 404 8.41 4.16 26.87
C ASP A 404 7.68 3.37 25.76
N ASN A 405 7.91 2.06 25.68
CA ASN A 405 7.12 1.20 24.80
C ASN A 405 5.64 1.24 25.22
N TYR A 406 4.74 1.17 24.23
CA TYR A 406 3.29 1.30 24.35
C TYR A 406 2.78 2.66 24.86
N HIS A 407 3.65 3.61 25.18
CA HIS A 407 3.30 5.01 25.37
C HIS A 407 3.42 5.78 24.06
N ILE A 408 2.56 6.79 23.91
CA ILE A 408 2.43 7.62 22.72
C ILE A 408 2.29 9.09 23.08
N TYR A 409 2.76 9.96 22.18
CA TYR A 409 2.26 11.33 22.07
C TYR A 409 1.30 11.40 20.88
N ALA A 410 0.14 12.00 21.11
CA ALA A 410 -0.90 12.17 20.11
C ALA A 410 -1.20 13.65 19.90
N LYS A 411 -1.28 14.05 18.64
CA LYS A 411 -1.83 15.31 18.16
C LYS A 411 -2.92 14.98 17.17
N MET A 412 -4.16 15.37 17.46
CA MET A 412 -5.33 14.96 16.68
C MET A 412 -6.28 16.12 16.40
N ALA A 413 -6.90 16.07 15.22
CA ALA A 413 -8.11 16.79 14.91
C ALA A 413 -9.26 16.22 15.73
N ILE A 414 -9.94 17.10 16.46
CA ILE A 414 -11.18 16.78 17.16
C ILE A 414 -12.22 17.78 16.68
N ASP A 415 -13.26 17.25 16.03
CA ASP A 415 -14.32 18.00 15.37
C ASP A 415 -13.78 18.91 14.26
N GLY A 416 -12.87 18.38 13.45
CA GLY A 416 -12.19 19.07 12.36
C GLY A 416 -11.08 20.05 12.78
N VAL A 417 -10.83 20.21 14.08
CA VAL A 417 -9.86 21.19 14.61
C VAL A 417 -8.74 20.48 15.37
N THR A 418 -7.50 20.59 14.87
CA THR A 418 -6.29 20.08 15.51
C THR A 418 -6.11 20.66 16.91
N ARG A 419 -5.94 19.80 17.92
CA ARG A 419 -5.76 20.19 19.32
C ARG A 419 -4.29 20.06 19.76
N PRO A 420 -3.89 20.71 20.88
CA PRO A 420 -2.56 20.54 21.44
C PRO A 420 -2.20 19.07 21.66
N ALA A 421 -0.91 18.76 21.54
CA ALA A 421 -0.42 17.42 21.79
C ALA A 421 -0.58 17.00 23.25
N PHE A 422 -0.80 15.71 23.49
CA PHE A 422 -0.93 15.12 24.82
C PHE A 422 -0.28 13.73 24.90
N SER A 423 -0.11 13.21 26.12
CA SER A 423 0.45 11.87 26.34
C SER A 423 -0.62 10.85 26.70
N ALA A 424 -0.39 9.62 26.23
CA ALA A 424 -1.29 8.50 26.39
C ALA A 424 -0.54 7.17 26.37
N LYS A 425 -1.25 6.10 26.70
CA LYS A 425 -0.82 4.71 26.56
C LYS A 425 -1.77 3.96 25.62
N THR A 426 -1.22 3.20 24.68
CA THR A 426 -2.00 2.31 23.81
C THR A 426 -2.59 1.14 24.60
N LEU A 427 -3.72 0.62 24.13
CA LEU A 427 -4.30 -0.60 24.71
C LEU A 427 -3.44 -1.83 24.45
N VAL A 428 -3.62 -2.86 25.28
CA VAL A 428 -3.14 -4.22 24.99
C VAL A 428 -3.87 -4.78 23.75
N PRO A 429 -3.38 -5.84 23.08
CA PRO A 429 -4.17 -6.54 22.07
C PRO A 429 -5.53 -6.98 22.64
N PRO A 430 -6.64 -6.86 21.91
CA PRO A 430 -7.90 -7.47 22.32
C PRO A 430 -7.74 -9.01 22.42
N PRO A 431 -8.58 -9.69 23.23
CA PRO A 431 -8.52 -11.14 23.37
C PRO A 431 -8.73 -11.85 22.03
N ILE A 432 -8.26 -13.10 21.95
CA ILE A 432 -8.62 -14.02 20.87
C ILE A 432 -10.05 -14.52 21.16
N VAL A 433 -10.83 -14.82 20.13
CA VAL A 433 -12.14 -15.47 20.31
C VAL A 433 -11.90 -16.92 20.76
N GLU A 434 -12.07 -17.18 22.07
CA GLU A 434 -11.51 -18.38 22.72
C GLU A 434 -12.07 -19.72 22.22
N GLU A 435 -13.29 -19.75 21.68
CA GLU A 435 -13.86 -20.95 21.05
C GLU A 435 -13.57 -21.01 19.54
N GLY A 436 -12.49 -21.71 19.18
CA GLY A 436 -12.28 -22.21 17.83
C GLY A 436 -12.20 -21.13 16.76
N ALA A 437 -11.48 -20.03 17.03
CA ALA A 437 -11.18 -18.93 16.10
C ALA A 437 -10.81 -19.47 14.71
N ASN A 438 -11.78 -19.42 13.79
CA ASN A 438 -11.83 -20.38 12.69
C ASN A 438 -11.06 -19.89 11.45
N VAL A 439 -9.78 -19.61 11.64
CA VAL A 439 -8.84 -19.10 10.61
C VAL A 439 -8.88 -19.99 9.38
N GLU A 440 -8.93 -21.32 9.54
CA GLU A 440 -9.04 -22.27 8.44
C GLU A 440 -10.37 -22.16 7.67
N LYS A 441 -11.51 -21.96 8.35
CA LYS A 441 -12.81 -21.67 7.71
C LYS A 441 -12.81 -20.32 7.00
N VAL A 442 -12.19 -19.28 7.59
CA VAL A 442 -12.06 -17.97 6.94
C VAL A 442 -11.25 -18.08 5.66
N ILE A 443 -10.07 -18.71 5.71
CA ILE A 443 -9.22 -18.96 4.54
C ILE A 443 -9.97 -19.83 3.51
N ARG A 444 -10.63 -20.90 3.93
CA ARG A 444 -11.40 -21.79 3.04
C ARG A 444 -12.55 -21.07 2.34
N VAL A 445 -13.40 -20.35 3.07
CA VAL A 445 -14.52 -19.57 2.51
C VAL A 445 -14.00 -18.48 1.56
N SER A 446 -12.85 -17.87 1.87
CA SER A 446 -12.22 -16.91 0.97
C SER A 446 -11.70 -17.56 -0.31
N ARG A 447 -11.02 -18.72 -0.22
CA ARG A 447 -10.58 -19.51 -1.39
C ARG A 447 -11.76 -19.94 -2.28
N GLU A 448 -12.82 -20.49 -1.69
CA GLU A 448 -14.03 -20.95 -2.39
C GLU A 448 -14.70 -19.81 -3.19
N ARG A 449 -14.72 -18.58 -2.65
CA ARG A 449 -15.31 -17.40 -3.28
C ARG A 449 -14.38 -16.72 -4.29
N TYR A 450 -13.09 -16.54 -3.95
CA TYR A 450 -12.20 -15.57 -4.60
C TYR A 450 -10.96 -16.17 -5.25
N ALA A 451 -10.67 -17.47 -5.10
CA ALA A 451 -9.53 -18.12 -5.73
C ALA A 451 -9.94 -19.06 -6.87
N LYS A 452 -8.95 -19.59 -7.59
CA LYS A 452 -9.07 -20.73 -8.49
C LYS A 452 -7.92 -21.71 -8.22
N PRO A 453 -8.10 -23.03 -8.41
CA PRO A 453 -7.01 -23.99 -8.28
C PRO A 453 -5.87 -23.66 -9.24
N ARG A 454 -4.63 -23.77 -8.77
CA ARG A 454 -3.41 -23.44 -9.52
C ARG A 454 -3.39 -24.02 -10.94
N ASP A 455 -3.69 -25.30 -11.10
CA ASP A 455 -3.60 -25.99 -12.39
C ASP A 455 -4.55 -25.39 -13.45
N PHE A 456 -5.74 -24.95 -13.04
CA PHE A 456 -6.68 -24.24 -13.92
C PHE A 456 -6.13 -22.89 -14.38
N VAL A 457 -5.44 -22.17 -13.49
CA VAL A 457 -4.82 -20.87 -13.79
C VAL A 457 -3.59 -21.04 -14.68
N GLU A 458 -2.72 -22.01 -14.39
CA GLU A 458 -1.53 -22.30 -15.21
C GLU A 458 -1.93 -22.78 -16.60
N GLN A 459 -2.95 -23.65 -16.74
CA GLN A 459 -3.50 -24.01 -18.04
C GLN A 459 -4.05 -22.79 -18.79
N LYS A 460 -4.78 -21.88 -18.15
CA LYS A 460 -5.33 -20.68 -18.82
C LYS A 460 -4.26 -19.68 -19.26
N ILE A 461 -3.15 -19.60 -18.54
CA ILE A 461 -1.98 -18.79 -18.92
C ILE A 461 -1.21 -19.47 -20.06
N GLN A 462 -1.13 -20.80 -20.07
CA GLN A 462 -0.55 -21.57 -21.17
C GLN A 462 -1.41 -21.48 -22.45
N ASP A 463 -2.74 -21.59 -22.36
CA ASP A 463 -3.67 -21.36 -23.47
C ASP A 463 -3.44 -19.98 -24.12
N TRP A 464 -3.26 -18.94 -23.29
CA TRP A 464 -2.97 -17.57 -23.74
C TRP A 464 -1.60 -17.43 -24.41
N ALA A 465 -0.62 -18.26 -24.02
CA ALA A 465 0.72 -18.30 -24.60
C ALA A 465 0.78 -19.14 -25.89
N ASP A 466 -0.04 -20.18 -26.02
CA ASP A 466 -0.04 -21.06 -27.20
C ASP A 466 -0.94 -20.54 -28.33
N ASP A 467 -2.01 -19.78 -28.01
CA ASP A 467 -2.74 -18.95 -28.96
C ASP A 467 -1.80 -17.97 -29.71
N VAL A 468 -0.67 -17.59 -29.09
CA VAL A 468 0.39 -16.80 -29.74
C VAL A 468 1.14 -17.63 -30.76
N GLN A 469 1.70 -18.76 -30.33
CA GLN A 469 2.59 -19.59 -31.15
C GLN A 469 1.85 -20.14 -32.37
N VAL A 470 0.59 -20.58 -32.19
CA VAL A 470 -0.26 -21.07 -33.28
C VAL A 470 -0.57 -19.97 -34.29
N ARG A 471 -0.90 -18.75 -33.85
CA ARG A 471 -1.18 -17.62 -34.76
C ARG A 471 0.07 -17.11 -35.47
N GLN A 472 1.19 -16.94 -34.76
CA GLN A 472 2.47 -16.58 -35.38
C GLN A 472 2.92 -17.61 -36.42
N ALA A 473 2.71 -18.90 -36.17
CA ALA A 473 2.97 -19.96 -37.15
C ALA A 473 2.02 -19.90 -38.37
N GLN A 474 0.76 -19.52 -38.18
CA GLN A 474 -0.20 -19.31 -39.28
C GLN A 474 0.14 -18.06 -40.12
N GLU A 475 0.48 -16.95 -39.48
CA GLU A 475 0.87 -15.71 -40.16
C GLU A 475 2.22 -15.84 -40.88
N TRP A 476 3.19 -16.54 -40.27
CA TRP A 476 4.43 -16.95 -40.95
C TRP A 476 4.13 -17.78 -42.21
N ARG A 477 3.33 -18.85 -42.09
CA ARG A 477 2.92 -19.70 -43.24
C ARG A 477 2.26 -18.88 -44.35
N LYS A 478 1.37 -17.96 -44.00
CA LYS A 478 0.70 -17.07 -44.96
C LYS A 478 1.71 -16.13 -45.65
N SER A 479 2.65 -15.56 -44.90
CA SER A 479 3.71 -14.70 -45.46
C SER A 479 4.69 -15.45 -46.36
N VAL A 480 4.94 -16.74 -46.10
CA VAL A 480 5.73 -17.61 -46.99
C VAL A 480 4.96 -17.87 -48.28
N GLN A 481 3.69 -18.27 -48.19
CA GLN A 481 2.84 -18.50 -49.37
C GLN A 481 2.67 -17.24 -50.24
N GLU A 482 2.55 -16.06 -49.63
CA GLU A 482 2.46 -14.78 -50.34
C GLU A 482 3.79 -14.42 -51.05
N ARG A 483 4.94 -14.75 -50.47
CA ARG A 483 6.26 -14.61 -51.11
C ARG A 483 6.46 -15.62 -52.24
N GLU A 484 6.07 -16.87 -52.04
CA GLU A 484 6.11 -17.92 -53.06
C GLU A 484 5.21 -17.56 -54.26
N ALA A 485 4.02 -16.99 -54.01
CA ALA A 485 3.13 -16.47 -55.04
C ALA A 485 3.74 -15.28 -55.81
N GLN A 486 4.49 -14.39 -55.14
CA GLN A 486 5.18 -13.28 -55.81
C GLN A 486 6.38 -13.75 -56.66
N VAL A 487 7.15 -14.73 -56.18
CA VAL A 487 8.29 -15.31 -56.92
C VAL A 487 7.81 -16.14 -58.12
N THR A 488 6.76 -16.95 -57.96
CA THR A 488 6.17 -17.69 -59.09
C THR A 488 5.46 -16.77 -60.07
N GLY A 489 4.83 -15.69 -59.59
CA GLY A 489 4.17 -14.68 -60.43
C GLY A 489 5.09 -13.91 -61.39
N GLN A 490 6.40 -13.84 -61.11
CA GLN A 490 7.38 -13.23 -62.03
C GLN A 490 7.99 -14.21 -63.05
N SER A 491 7.64 -15.50 -62.99
CA SER A 491 8.22 -16.55 -63.84
C SER A 491 7.34 -16.96 -65.05
N ALA A 492 6.31 -16.18 -65.38
CA ALA A 492 5.38 -16.46 -66.48
C ALA A 492 5.92 -16.08 -67.88
N GLY A 493 7.16 -16.44 -68.18
CA GLY A 493 7.82 -16.19 -69.47
C GLY A 493 7.56 -17.31 -70.50
N THR A 494 6.79 -16.98 -71.53
CA THR A 494 6.43 -17.80 -72.71
C THR A 494 7.34 -18.99 -73.07
N GLY A 495 6.79 -20.21 -73.02
CA GLY A 495 7.34 -21.44 -73.62
C GLY A 495 6.21 -22.39 -74.04
N PRO A 496 6.32 -23.13 -75.18
CA PRO A 496 5.20 -23.88 -75.74
C PRO A 496 4.95 -25.24 -75.06
N ALA A 497 3.70 -25.68 -75.06
CA ALA A 497 3.27 -26.94 -74.48
C ALA A 497 3.53 -28.16 -75.40
N PRO A 498 4.03 -29.29 -74.87
CA PRO A 498 3.98 -30.59 -75.54
C PRO A 498 2.67 -31.35 -75.19
N SER A 499 2.21 -32.20 -76.10
CA SER A 499 0.93 -32.92 -75.98
C SER A 499 1.06 -34.36 -75.47
N THR A 500 0.09 -34.76 -74.65
CA THR A 500 -0.46 -36.14 -74.51
C THR A 500 0.49 -37.35 -74.55
N SER A 501 0.63 -38.03 -73.41
CA SER A 501 0.31 -39.48 -73.34
C SER A 501 0.24 -39.96 -71.88
N GLN A 502 -0.76 -40.78 -71.57
CA GLN A 502 -0.70 -41.75 -70.47
C GLN A 502 -0.21 -43.09 -71.04
N PRO A 503 0.46 -43.90 -70.21
CA PRO A 503 -0.11 -45.22 -69.97
C PRO A 503 -0.23 -45.53 -68.47
N ALA A 504 -1.28 -46.26 -68.09
CA ALA A 504 -1.35 -46.91 -66.79
C ALA A 504 -0.57 -48.23 -66.81
N PHE A 505 0.14 -48.55 -65.72
CA PHE A 505 0.67 -49.90 -65.48
C PHE A 505 0.51 -50.29 -64.01
N GLN A 506 0.51 -51.59 -63.75
CA GLN A 506 0.05 -52.20 -62.49
C GLN A 506 1.16 -52.41 -61.46
N ASP A 507 0.74 -52.61 -60.21
CA ASP A 507 1.54 -53.01 -59.06
C ASP A 507 2.35 -54.30 -59.31
N SER A 508 3.63 -54.32 -58.90
CA SER A 508 4.47 -55.52 -58.80
C SER A 508 5.68 -55.30 -57.88
N ARG A 509 5.68 -56.03 -56.76
CA ARG A 509 6.62 -56.02 -55.63
C ARG A 509 8.11 -56.20 -55.98
N VAL A 510 8.99 -55.56 -55.21
CA VAL A 510 10.26 -56.13 -54.71
C VAL A 510 10.49 -55.67 -53.25
N GLN A 511 11.11 -56.50 -52.41
CA GLN A 511 11.53 -56.16 -51.03
C GLN A 511 13.06 -56.11 -50.91
N ALA A 512 13.57 -55.19 -50.08
CA ALA A 512 14.86 -55.28 -49.37
C ALA A 512 14.70 -54.42 -48.10
N GLN A 513 14.73 -54.93 -46.87
CA GLN A 513 15.86 -55.55 -46.16
C GLN A 513 17.12 -54.67 -46.09
N VAL A 514 17.43 -54.22 -44.87
CA VAL A 514 18.65 -53.52 -44.45
C VAL A 514 19.22 -54.32 -43.25
N PRO A 515 20.54 -54.50 -43.10
CA PRO A 515 21.08 -55.52 -42.19
C PRO A 515 21.48 -54.99 -40.81
N GLU A 516 21.44 -55.87 -39.81
CA GLU A 516 22.16 -55.72 -38.54
C GLU A 516 23.62 -56.20 -38.66
N PRO A 517 24.56 -55.61 -37.90
CA PRO A 517 25.82 -56.24 -37.51
C PRO A 517 25.96 -56.43 -35.98
N ASP A 518 26.70 -57.46 -35.57
CA ASP A 518 26.78 -57.96 -34.19
C ASP A 518 28.02 -57.47 -33.38
N VAL A 519 27.98 -57.72 -32.06
CA VAL A 519 28.90 -57.44 -30.93
C VAL A 519 30.41 -57.25 -31.19
N GLY A 520 31.05 -56.33 -30.44
CA GLY A 520 32.49 -56.01 -30.53
C GLY A 520 33.29 -55.57 -29.28
N GLN A 521 32.73 -55.64 -28.05
CA GLN A 521 33.40 -55.42 -26.73
C GLN A 521 34.07 -54.04 -26.39
N GLY A 522 33.79 -53.51 -25.19
CA GLY A 522 34.54 -52.37 -24.61
C GLY A 522 33.95 -51.77 -23.31
N SER A 523 34.70 -51.89 -22.21
CA SER A 523 34.54 -51.30 -20.85
C SER A 523 34.03 -49.83 -20.79
N ALA A 524 33.34 -49.32 -19.77
CA ALA A 524 32.80 -49.83 -18.49
C ALA A 524 31.70 -48.87 -17.94
N PRO A 525 30.86 -49.25 -16.94
CA PRO A 525 29.64 -48.49 -16.57
C PRO A 525 29.83 -47.39 -15.51
N ALA A 526 28.83 -46.50 -15.41
CA ALA A 526 28.79 -45.34 -14.51
C ALA A 526 28.32 -45.67 -13.07
N PRO A 527 28.72 -44.88 -12.05
CA PRO A 527 28.31 -45.09 -10.65
C PRO A 527 27.01 -44.36 -10.26
N ARG A 528 26.10 -45.09 -9.60
CA ARG A 528 25.10 -44.55 -8.66
C ARG A 528 25.06 -45.45 -7.40
N PRO A 529 24.52 -44.97 -6.25
CA PRO A 529 25.09 -45.31 -4.94
C PRO A 529 24.58 -46.62 -4.32
N GLN A 530 25.36 -47.15 -3.38
CA GLN A 530 24.96 -48.22 -2.46
C GLN A 530 24.77 -47.69 -1.04
N GLN A 531 23.85 -48.32 -0.30
CA GLN A 531 23.72 -48.23 1.15
C GLN A 531 24.38 -49.45 1.80
N MET A 532 24.91 -49.31 3.02
CA MET A 532 24.33 -49.92 4.25
C MET A 532 25.34 -50.02 5.41
N GLN A 533 24.88 -49.62 6.61
CA GLN A 533 25.15 -50.24 7.93
C GLN A 533 26.62 -50.35 8.43
N GLN A 534 26.95 -50.42 9.72
CA GLN A 534 26.24 -50.23 11.01
C GLN A 534 27.33 -49.80 12.04
N GLY A 535 27.02 -49.03 13.10
CA GLY A 535 28.08 -48.65 14.06
C GLY A 535 27.66 -47.74 15.23
N THR A 536 27.43 -48.37 16.38
CA THR A 536 27.14 -47.80 17.72
C THR A 536 27.99 -46.59 18.19
N GLY A 537 27.37 -45.59 18.82
CA GLY A 537 28.09 -44.57 19.63
C GLY A 537 27.19 -43.53 20.32
N GLN A 538 27.25 -43.41 21.65
CA GLN A 538 26.54 -42.38 22.43
C GLN A 538 27.36 -41.07 22.55
N PRO A 539 26.75 -39.87 22.43
CA PRO A 539 27.36 -38.62 22.87
C PRO A 539 27.15 -38.39 24.39
N ARG A 540 28.24 -38.22 25.14
CA ARG A 540 28.22 -37.82 26.57
C ARG A 540 28.20 -36.29 26.73
N ARG A 541 27.55 -35.79 27.79
CA ARG A 541 27.78 -34.44 28.35
C ARG A 541 29.18 -34.37 29.01
N PRO A 542 29.82 -33.18 29.10
CA PRO A 542 29.57 -32.22 30.20
C PRO A 542 29.40 -30.77 29.65
N ALA A 543 28.91 -29.73 30.33
CA ALA A 543 29.24 -29.12 31.64
C ALA A 543 30.74 -28.75 31.78
N GLY A 544 31.16 -27.57 32.25
CA GLY A 544 30.47 -26.34 32.65
C GLY A 544 31.43 -25.44 33.48
N SER A 545 30.96 -24.26 33.93
CA SER A 545 31.64 -23.36 34.90
C SER A 545 32.89 -22.60 34.37
N ARG A 546 33.50 -21.60 35.02
CA ARG A 546 33.10 -20.43 35.87
C ARG A 546 34.41 -19.62 36.15
N LEU A 547 34.28 -18.39 36.67
CA LEU A 547 35.36 -17.50 37.18
C LEU A 547 36.27 -16.87 36.09
N ARG A 548 36.76 -15.61 36.09
CA ARG A 548 36.88 -14.45 37.02
C ARG A 548 38.32 -14.20 37.55
N SER A 549 38.69 -12.91 37.65
CA SER A 549 39.79 -12.27 38.43
C SER A 549 41.13 -11.93 37.75
N GLN A 550 41.50 -10.64 37.86
CA GLN A 550 42.83 -10.03 38.16
C GLN A 550 44.02 -10.23 37.17
N ALA A 551 44.53 -9.22 36.46
CA ALA A 551 45.19 -7.94 36.86
C ALA A 551 46.70 -8.04 37.22
N SER A 552 47.57 -7.55 36.32
CA SER A 552 48.98 -7.10 36.54
C SER A 552 49.60 -6.61 35.21
N GLU A 553 50.60 -5.72 35.12
CA GLU A 553 50.98 -4.51 35.88
C GLU A 553 52.10 -3.73 35.09
N ALA A 554 52.30 -2.43 35.37
CA ALA A 554 53.46 -1.59 34.97
C ALA A 554 53.66 -1.35 33.43
N ARG A 555 54.28 -0.29 32.86
CA ARG A 555 54.97 0.98 33.25
C ARG A 555 54.61 2.05 32.17
N GLY A 556 54.84 3.37 32.28
CA GLY A 556 55.34 4.22 33.36
C GLY A 556 55.89 5.58 32.85
N SER A 557 55.27 6.70 33.24
CA SER A 557 55.70 8.13 33.13
C SER A 557 56.19 8.71 31.78
N GLN A 558 55.51 9.74 31.24
CA GLN A 558 55.98 11.16 31.23
C GLN A 558 54.96 12.17 30.60
N ALA A 559 54.97 13.40 31.15
CA ALA A 559 54.55 14.73 30.63
C ALA A 559 53.27 14.97 29.78
N ARG A 560 52.54 16.07 30.12
CA ARG A 560 51.62 16.85 29.25
C ARG A 560 52.29 18.19 28.86
N PRO A 561 51.76 18.97 27.89
CA PRO A 561 50.80 20.05 28.25
C PRO A 561 49.60 20.20 27.28
N ASN A 562 48.72 21.19 27.55
CA ASN A 562 47.46 21.45 26.81
C ASN A 562 47.61 22.57 25.71
N PRO A 563 46.64 23.47 25.41
CA PRO A 563 46.02 23.54 24.07
C PRO A 563 46.20 24.89 23.33
N PRO A 564 45.77 25.02 22.05
CA PRO A 564 45.89 26.26 21.29
C PRO A 564 44.67 27.21 21.40
N GLN A 565 44.93 28.52 21.57
CA GLN A 565 44.00 29.63 21.27
C GLN A 565 44.76 30.86 20.69
N HIS A 566 44.03 31.70 19.95
CA HIS A 566 44.39 32.94 19.23
C HIS A 566 45.65 33.77 19.64
N ARG A 567 46.37 34.36 18.64
CA ARG A 567 46.26 35.82 18.24
C ARG A 567 47.28 36.35 17.18
N GLN A 568 46.75 37.10 16.20
CA GLN A 568 47.17 38.44 15.67
C GLN A 568 48.53 38.77 14.97
N SER A 569 48.43 39.48 13.82
CA SER A 569 49.23 40.65 13.35
C SER A 569 50.66 40.49 12.75
N PRO A 570 51.26 41.49 12.03
CA PRO A 570 50.76 42.77 11.43
C PRO A 570 51.19 43.05 9.92
N SER A 571 50.91 44.26 9.39
CA SER A 571 51.15 44.77 8.00
C SER A 571 52.45 45.65 7.86
N ARG A 572 52.83 46.42 6.80
CA ARG A 572 52.14 47.37 5.88
C ARG A 572 53.11 47.97 4.80
N THR A 573 52.70 48.17 3.52
CA THR A 573 53.36 49.10 2.55
C THR A 573 52.44 49.64 1.40
N GLN A 574 52.93 50.63 0.62
CA GLN A 574 52.25 51.48 -0.40
C GLN A 574 53.28 51.86 -1.54
N PRO A 575 53.09 52.74 -2.58
CA PRO A 575 52.07 53.81 -2.84
C PRO A 575 51.56 53.93 -4.32
N SER A 576 51.15 55.14 -4.76
CA SER A 576 50.32 55.48 -5.96
C SER A 576 50.97 56.40 -7.03
N ARG A 577 50.38 56.50 -8.24
CA ARG A 577 50.50 57.62 -9.23
C ARG A 577 49.19 57.86 -10.04
N GLY A 578 49.05 58.97 -10.79
CA GLY A 578 47.86 59.29 -11.62
C GLY A 578 47.94 60.62 -12.43
N ARG A 579 46.80 61.08 -13.00
CA ARG A 579 46.58 62.17 -14.01
C ARG A 579 46.96 61.74 -15.46
N GLY A 580 46.38 62.21 -16.58
CA GLY A 580 45.32 63.20 -16.96
C GLY A 580 45.65 63.77 -18.37
N PRO A 581 44.95 64.76 -19.00
CA PRO A 581 43.56 65.29 -18.90
C PRO A 581 42.88 65.64 -20.29
N VAL A 582 41.90 66.58 -20.33
CA VAL A 582 41.45 67.48 -21.45
C VAL A 582 40.07 67.27 -22.17
N SER A 583 39.05 67.97 -21.63
CA SER A 583 38.07 68.90 -22.29
C SER A 583 36.87 68.46 -23.20
N PRO A 584 35.81 69.32 -23.35
CA PRO A 584 34.43 68.83 -23.54
C PRO A 584 33.55 69.58 -24.60
N SER A 585 32.23 69.31 -24.58
CA SER A 585 31.14 70.13 -25.17
C SER A 585 29.83 69.95 -24.37
N ALA A 586 28.84 70.85 -24.53
CA ALA A 586 27.65 70.99 -23.66
C ALA A 586 26.45 71.61 -24.44
N PRO A 587 25.33 72.07 -23.81
CA PRO A 587 24.50 71.55 -22.70
C PRO A 587 22.99 71.45 -23.05
N SER A 588 22.14 70.92 -22.15
CA SER A 588 20.71 71.32 -22.06
C SER A 588 20.06 71.11 -20.68
N ARG A 589 19.25 72.11 -20.28
CA ARG A 589 18.66 72.43 -18.98
C ARG A 589 17.79 71.36 -18.27
N GLY A 590 18.03 71.19 -16.96
CA GLY A 590 17.09 71.65 -15.91
C GLY A 590 15.98 70.73 -15.39
N GLY A 591 15.85 70.62 -14.05
CA GLY A 591 14.73 69.99 -13.34
C GLY A 591 15.13 69.35 -12.00
N GLU A 592 14.55 69.81 -10.89
CA GLU A 592 14.95 69.38 -9.53
C GLU A 592 14.39 68.01 -9.10
N ARG A 593 15.06 67.36 -8.13
CA ARG A 593 14.58 66.14 -7.46
C ARG A 593 13.86 66.44 -6.14
N ARG A 594 12.74 65.77 -5.89
CA ARG A 594 12.29 65.38 -4.53
C ARG A 594 11.83 63.92 -4.53
N SER A 595 12.04 63.22 -3.41
CA SER A 595 11.86 61.76 -3.31
C SER A 595 10.39 61.34 -3.21
N PRO A 596 9.99 60.19 -3.79
CA PRO A 596 8.63 59.65 -3.68
C PRO A 596 8.36 59.00 -2.31
N ARG A 597 7.08 58.97 -1.91
CA ARG A 597 6.54 58.21 -0.76
C ARG A 597 6.09 56.81 -1.18
N PRO A 598 5.96 55.84 -0.25
CA PRO A 598 5.39 54.52 -0.53
C PRO A 598 3.89 54.60 -0.90
N PRO A 599 3.36 53.59 -1.63
CA PRO A 599 1.99 53.60 -2.15
C PRO A 599 0.90 53.30 -1.10
N SER A 600 -0.32 53.75 -1.41
CA SER A 600 -1.52 53.63 -0.57
C SER A 600 -2.38 52.40 -0.91
N GLN A 601 -3.21 51.96 0.05
CA GLN A 601 -4.18 50.87 -0.12
C GLN A 601 -5.33 51.23 -1.08
N PRO A 602 -5.91 50.25 -1.81
CA PRO A 602 -7.16 50.42 -2.55
C PRO A 602 -8.41 50.37 -1.63
N PRO A 603 -9.57 50.91 -2.07
CA PRO A 603 -10.77 51.05 -1.25
C PRO A 603 -11.63 49.76 -1.18
N ALA A 604 -12.48 49.67 -0.15
CA ALA A 604 -13.44 48.59 0.04
C ALA A 604 -14.67 48.69 -0.89
N ALA A 605 -15.14 47.55 -1.38
CA ALA A 605 -16.35 47.44 -2.20
C ALA A 605 -17.61 47.13 -1.36
N GLN A 606 -18.77 47.63 -1.80
CA GLN A 606 -20.06 47.40 -1.14
C GLN A 606 -20.75 46.11 -1.66
N PRO A 607 -21.60 45.46 -0.85
CA PRO A 607 -22.37 44.29 -1.30
C PRO A 607 -23.49 44.67 -2.28
N PRO A 608 -23.84 43.79 -3.24
CA PRO A 608 -24.89 44.05 -4.22
C PRO A 608 -26.31 44.03 -3.61
N ARG A 609 -27.23 44.77 -4.25
CA ARG A 609 -28.64 44.88 -3.82
C ARG A 609 -29.49 43.71 -4.33
N ARG A 610 -30.60 43.43 -3.63
CA ARG A 610 -31.66 42.51 -4.07
C ARG A 610 -32.45 43.08 -5.26
N PRO A 611 -32.87 42.24 -6.23
CA PRO A 611 -34.05 42.50 -7.09
C PRO A 611 -35.37 42.30 -6.33
N GLU A 612 -36.48 42.70 -6.94
CA GLU A 612 -37.83 42.68 -6.33
C GLU A 612 -38.67 41.44 -6.69
N GLN A 613 -39.94 41.44 -6.29
CA GLN A 613 -40.85 40.29 -6.27
C GLN A 613 -41.59 40.06 -7.61
N GLY A 614 -42.00 38.80 -7.88
CA GLY A 614 -42.95 38.47 -8.94
C GLY A 614 -43.48 37.03 -8.85
N SER A 615 -44.81 36.89 -8.81
CA SER A 615 -45.61 35.66 -9.07
C SER A 615 -45.11 34.32 -8.49
N GLY A 616 -45.69 33.88 -7.37
CA GLY A 616 -45.32 32.65 -6.69
C GLY A 616 -46.18 31.41 -7.00
N VAL A 617 -45.88 30.32 -6.29
CA VAL A 617 -46.68 29.09 -6.16
C VAL A 617 -46.83 28.80 -4.66
N VAL A 618 -47.99 28.30 -4.23
CA VAL A 618 -48.30 28.02 -2.82
C VAL A 618 -47.77 26.65 -2.39
N LEU A 619 -47.15 26.59 -1.21
CA LEU A 619 -46.86 25.34 -0.50
C LEU A 619 -47.52 25.38 0.90
N PRO A 620 -47.98 24.24 1.44
CA PRO A 620 -48.67 24.19 2.73
C PRO A 620 -47.69 24.42 3.91
N PRO A 621 -48.19 24.90 5.07
CA PRO A 621 -47.37 25.15 6.24
C PRO A 621 -46.85 23.86 6.87
N ARG A 622 -45.62 23.90 7.40
CA ARG A 622 -45.08 22.85 8.27
C ARG A 622 -45.73 22.91 9.66
N PRO A 623 -45.98 21.78 10.34
CA PRO A 623 -46.48 21.76 11.71
C PRO A 623 -45.45 22.33 12.70
N GLN A 624 -45.94 22.90 13.81
CA GLN A 624 -45.12 23.30 14.95
C GLN A 624 -44.83 22.08 15.87
N PRO A 625 -43.73 22.10 16.66
CA PRO A 625 -43.38 20.97 17.52
C PRO A 625 -44.40 20.78 18.66
N THR A 626 -44.84 19.54 18.85
CA THR A 626 -45.70 19.13 19.98
C THR A 626 -44.92 19.14 21.29
N GLN A 627 -45.61 19.40 22.40
CA GLN A 627 -45.01 19.49 23.74
C GLN A 627 -44.58 18.12 24.30
N LEU A 628 -43.67 18.16 25.27
CA LEU A 628 -43.24 17.00 26.05
C LEU A 628 -44.39 16.45 26.90
N VAL A 629 -44.51 15.13 26.98
CA VAL A 629 -45.46 14.42 27.85
C VAL A 629 -44.83 14.19 29.23
N SER A 630 -45.63 14.30 30.29
CA SER A 630 -45.23 14.10 31.70
C SER A 630 -45.15 12.62 32.09
N GLU A 631 -44.34 12.30 33.10
CA GLU A 631 -44.01 10.91 33.47
C GLU A 631 -45.19 10.08 34.03
N ASP A 632 -46.28 10.71 34.47
CA ASP A 632 -47.46 10.02 35.04
C ASP A 632 -48.24 9.18 34.01
N ASP A 633 -48.21 9.52 32.71
CA ASP A 633 -48.98 8.81 31.67
C ASP A 633 -48.44 7.41 31.32
N ILE A 634 -47.27 7.02 31.87
CA ILE A 634 -46.64 5.71 31.60
C ILE A 634 -47.15 4.63 32.59
N ALA A 635 -47.74 5.01 33.72
CA ALA A 635 -48.18 4.08 34.76
C ALA A 635 -49.45 3.27 34.39
N SER A 636 -50.26 3.75 33.45
CA SER A 636 -51.60 3.21 33.13
C SER A 636 -51.61 2.12 32.04
N LEU A 637 -50.49 1.87 31.35
CA LEU A 637 -50.38 0.91 30.25
C LEU A 637 -49.66 -0.41 30.61
N ARG A 638 -49.42 -0.67 31.90
CA ARG A 638 -48.76 -1.92 32.39
C ARG A 638 -49.66 -2.83 33.25
N ALA A 639 -50.97 -2.62 33.24
CA ALA A 639 -51.95 -3.43 33.95
C ALA A 639 -53.04 -3.96 32.98
N GLY A 640 -52.69 -4.94 32.14
CA GLY A 640 -53.62 -5.47 31.13
C GLY A 640 -53.31 -6.85 30.53
N GLU A 641 -52.06 -7.32 30.56
CA GLU A 641 -51.66 -8.55 29.83
C GLU A 641 -51.40 -9.78 30.72
N GLU A 642 -51.77 -9.75 32.01
CA GLU A 642 -51.77 -10.94 32.91
C GLU A 642 -53.18 -11.50 33.18
N GLN A 643 -53.97 -11.76 32.12
CA GLN A 643 -55.13 -12.65 32.24
C GLN A 643 -55.69 -13.15 30.90
N ARG A 644 -55.16 -14.27 30.38
CA ARG A 644 -55.90 -15.32 29.61
C ARG A 644 -54.96 -16.44 29.14
N GLY A 645 -55.05 -17.59 29.79
CA GLY A 645 -54.69 -18.89 29.21
C GLY A 645 -55.90 -19.82 29.31
N GLY A 646 -56.11 -20.72 28.33
CA GLY A 646 -57.19 -21.71 28.39
C GLY A 646 -57.61 -22.32 27.05
N GLU A 647 -57.13 -23.53 26.78
CA GLU A 647 -57.66 -24.53 25.83
C GLU A 647 -57.59 -24.17 24.32
N VAL A 648 -57.57 -25.08 23.32
CA VAL A 648 -58.04 -26.48 23.24
C VAL A 648 -57.07 -27.38 22.41
N ARG A 649 -56.80 -28.60 22.93
CA ARG A 649 -56.43 -29.91 22.29
C ARG A 649 -55.84 -29.93 20.86
N ASP A 650 -54.60 -30.38 20.65
CA ASP A 650 -54.12 -31.79 20.66
C ASP A 650 -54.65 -32.69 19.51
N HIS A 651 -53.73 -33.19 18.67
CA HIS A 651 -53.81 -34.49 18.00
C HIS A 651 -52.40 -35.00 17.62
N SER A 652 -52.18 -36.31 17.75
CA SER A 652 -50.88 -37.00 17.69
C SER A 652 -50.51 -37.57 16.30
N ASN A 653 -49.19 -37.69 16.05
CA ASN A 653 -48.45 -38.72 15.26
C ASN A 653 -47.07 -38.16 14.81
N ASP A 654 -45.98 -38.92 14.59
CA ASP A 654 -45.56 -40.25 15.09
C ASP A 654 -44.06 -40.46 14.69
N THR A 655 -43.24 -41.12 15.52
CA THR A 655 -41.83 -41.58 15.21
C THR A 655 -40.79 -40.51 14.77
N GLU A 656 -39.45 -40.65 14.89
CA GLU A 656 -38.53 -41.66 15.43
C GLU A 656 -37.17 -40.98 15.80
N PRO A 657 -36.38 -41.48 16.79
CA PRO A 657 -35.01 -41.02 17.03
C PRO A 657 -33.94 -42.11 16.80
N LEU A 658 -33.07 -41.94 15.80
CA LEU A 658 -31.95 -42.86 15.54
C LEU A 658 -30.75 -42.60 16.47
N THR A 659 -30.23 -43.68 17.06
CA THR A 659 -28.95 -43.74 17.80
C THR A 659 -27.91 -44.53 16.98
N PRO A 660 -26.60 -44.40 17.26
CA PRO A 660 -25.55 -44.97 16.42
C PRO A 660 -25.33 -46.48 16.66
N LEU A 661 -24.70 -47.13 15.68
CA LEU A 661 -24.09 -48.44 15.80
C LEU A 661 -22.63 -48.40 15.31
N ASP A 662 -21.83 -49.32 15.82
CA ASP A 662 -20.39 -49.44 15.62
C ASP A 662 -20.02 -50.90 15.31
N GLU A 663 -18.78 -51.11 14.85
CA GLU A 663 -18.03 -52.37 14.70
C GLU A 663 -18.55 -53.53 13.77
N THR A 664 -17.63 -53.99 12.92
CA THR A 664 -17.49 -55.37 12.35
C THR A 664 -18.66 -55.98 11.55
N THR A 665 -18.48 -56.29 10.28
CA THR A 665 -17.56 -57.36 9.80
C THR A 665 -17.10 -57.11 8.37
#